data_AF-A0A1W9PAV0-F1
#
_entry.id   AF-A0A1W9PAV0-F1
#
_cell.length_a   1.000
_cell.length_b   1.000
_cell.length_c   1.000
_cell.angle_alpha   90.00
_cell.angle_beta   90.00
_cell.angle_gamma   90.00
#
_symmetry.space_group_name_H-M   'P 1'
#
loop_
_entity.id
_entity.type
_entity.pdbx_description
1 polymer ?
#
loop_
_entity_poly.entity_id
_entity_poly.type
_entity_poly.pdbx_seq_one_letter_code
_entity_poly.pdbx_strand_id
1 'polypeptide(L)'
;MKRRLTVVLVVLLMLLPLSAKEKKIPFDAQAALSYLKDLASDAFLGRESGELGGKLAEEYIARKLKEWGLEPAGDEGSYFQNFTIEHNDVAEGVALEVVTPRERRDFYYGEDWRVQRYSGSGHFTSEIIFVGYGVHAPEKGYDDYAGVDVQGKIVLMTTDSPEWLKKKVGEEALDLSKRVETAQKMGSRGVVFFRPPSSGVSSRYFRARVDKKVYKPDFVLLSIENKILNFIFKDLPVDTRTVFSRMSREKKPQSLATGVKTFVSVNATFNPKTPTRNVLSKISGTDKNLRDEYIIIGAHMDHLGVSPMGDVYNGANDNGSGTVVVMELARAMKQSGLKPKRTIVFALWAGEEQGLLGSRYFADHPTPGLPLEKAAANINLDMVGIGSGKINFGGRYYAPEVWAFLEKNLTPELKDFVVPGRGGPGGSDHTPFLMKGIPAFFGITQDSFLKYHQPRDEVDLIQPELLQKTGELVWTTVLALANSEKNFIKPRRQENFYMKYQDLINYHFSAIENVVEAHGDVQDSHVDLQMALVSPGEAATGDQLFLSTLKNLYAGQEKVSQAKGLRYLNSINALSGNVRQGKTSVIAGVKGLAPFKSNSHWAEILSKAGLYYALLEDPAEIMADNQLTNEAKNQIKSINKGGILIIARNFSAEEAKALLQASSKPVVLLMNEIPPQDVLKLIKEKKAALGLLLGPETNPASYFEQLEVAKKEIGSEHLMLVNDICFWGEKGQTLLQDVIAKLIKAKYESSDLRNLFSQTFIRVVRQVRGQEGSTMTMYRPF
;
A
#
# COMPACT_ATOMS: atom_id res chain seq x y z
N MET A 1 -88.59 -44.99 -25.15
CA MET A 1 -87.52 -45.80 -24.54
C MET A 1 -86.17 -45.14 -24.83
N LYS A 2 -85.44 -44.76 -23.76
CA LYS A 2 -83.96 -44.69 -23.54
C LYS A 2 -83.05 -44.29 -24.74
N ARG A 3 -82.45 -43.08 -24.75
CA ARG A 3 -81.12 -42.69 -24.18
C ARG A 3 -79.90 -43.40 -24.80
N ARG A 4 -78.97 -42.63 -25.41
CA ARG A 4 -77.54 -42.41 -24.98
C ARG A 4 -76.76 -41.75 -26.14
N LEU A 5 -76.31 -40.50 -26.00
CA LEU A 5 -75.13 -39.95 -25.29
C LEU A 5 -73.84 -39.95 -26.13
N THR A 6 -73.49 -38.73 -26.53
CA THR A 6 -72.27 -38.20 -27.14
C THR A 6 -70.99 -38.55 -26.36
N VAL A 7 -69.93 -38.94 -27.07
CA VAL A 7 -68.53 -38.76 -26.62
C VAL A 7 -67.71 -38.25 -27.80
N VAL A 8 -67.39 -36.96 -27.79
CA VAL A 8 -66.37 -36.33 -28.62
C VAL A 8 -65.06 -36.42 -27.83
N LEU A 9 -64.09 -37.17 -28.34
CA LEU A 9 -62.76 -37.29 -27.75
C LEU A 9 -61.87 -36.17 -28.29
N VAL A 10 -61.80 -35.05 -27.57
CA VAL A 10 -60.80 -34.00 -27.78
C VAL A 10 -59.50 -34.47 -27.13
N VAL A 11 -58.56 -34.98 -27.94
CA VAL A 11 -57.16 -35.17 -27.53
C VAL A 11 -56.47 -33.81 -27.60
N LEU A 12 -56.66 -33.00 -26.56
CA LEU A 12 -55.83 -31.83 -26.30
C LEU A 12 -54.55 -32.35 -25.62
N LEU A 13 -53.47 -32.44 -26.40
CA LEU A 13 -52.12 -32.63 -25.88
C LEU A 13 -51.80 -31.46 -24.93
N MET A 14 -52.01 -31.67 -23.65
CA MET A 14 -51.43 -30.86 -22.58
C MET A 14 -49.91 -31.09 -22.58
N LEU A 15 -49.19 -30.35 -23.42
CA LEU A 15 -47.78 -30.02 -23.18
C LEU A 15 -47.75 -29.08 -21.97
N LEU A 16 -47.90 -29.64 -20.77
CA LEU A 16 -47.48 -28.96 -19.55
C LEU A 16 -45.97 -28.72 -19.70
N PRO A 17 -45.47 -27.48 -19.53
CA PRO A 17 -44.05 -27.32 -19.32
C PRO A 17 -43.75 -28.05 -18.01
N LEU A 18 -43.07 -29.19 -18.10
CA LEU A 18 -42.31 -29.69 -16.95
C LEU A 18 -41.38 -28.54 -16.58
N SER A 19 -41.76 -27.79 -15.56
CA SER A 19 -40.84 -26.89 -14.88
C SER A 19 -39.78 -27.80 -14.30
N ALA A 20 -38.68 -27.98 -15.05
CA ALA A 20 -37.54 -28.75 -14.60
C ALA A 20 -37.08 -28.08 -13.30
N LYS A 21 -37.38 -28.72 -12.17
CA LYS A 21 -36.79 -28.32 -10.87
C LYS A 21 -35.29 -28.24 -11.11
N GLU A 22 -34.73 -27.04 -10.94
CA GLU A 22 -33.28 -26.84 -11.00
C GLU A 22 -32.62 -27.91 -10.12
N LYS A 23 -31.78 -28.74 -10.73
CA LYS A 23 -31.02 -29.75 -10.01
C LYS A 23 -29.96 -29.00 -9.23
N LYS A 24 -30.21 -28.73 -7.94
CA LYS A 24 -29.23 -28.06 -7.07
C LYS A 24 -28.02 -28.98 -6.91
N ILE A 25 -26.92 -28.63 -7.58
CA ILE A 25 -25.61 -29.24 -7.36
C ILE A 25 -24.91 -28.33 -6.36
N PRO A 26 -24.76 -28.74 -5.09
CA PRO A 26 -24.07 -27.93 -4.10
C PRO A 26 -22.57 -27.86 -4.42
N PHE A 27 -21.89 -26.90 -3.80
CA PHE A 27 -20.43 -26.88 -3.76
C PHE A 27 -19.92 -28.17 -3.08
N ASP A 28 -18.92 -28.81 -3.70
CA ASP A 28 -18.30 -30.05 -3.19
C ASP A 28 -16.82 -29.84 -2.88
N ALA A 29 -16.48 -29.73 -1.60
CA ALA A 29 -15.09 -29.57 -1.16
C ALA A 29 -14.18 -30.75 -1.55
N GLN A 30 -14.72 -31.97 -1.73
CA GLN A 30 -13.90 -33.10 -2.16
C GLN A 30 -13.58 -33.05 -3.65
N ALA A 31 -14.48 -32.53 -4.48
CA ALA A 31 -14.18 -32.21 -5.86
C ALA A 31 -13.08 -31.14 -5.95
N ALA A 32 -13.20 -30.06 -5.16
CA ALA A 32 -12.18 -29.01 -5.08
C ALA A 32 -10.81 -29.59 -4.64
N LEU A 33 -10.78 -30.41 -3.59
CA LEU A 33 -9.57 -31.08 -3.12
C LEU A 33 -8.96 -32.01 -4.19
N SER A 34 -9.79 -32.65 -5.01
CA SER A 34 -9.30 -33.51 -6.09
C SER A 34 -8.52 -32.71 -7.14
N TYR A 35 -9.00 -31.55 -7.56
CA TYR A 35 -8.27 -30.71 -8.52
C TYR A 35 -7.05 -30.04 -7.87
N LEU A 36 -7.09 -29.81 -6.55
CA LEU A 36 -5.96 -29.28 -5.80
C LEU A 36 -4.80 -30.26 -5.78
N LYS A 37 -5.08 -31.56 -5.62
CA LYS A 37 -4.06 -32.62 -5.72
C LYS A 37 -3.33 -32.62 -7.06
N ASP A 38 -4.03 -32.27 -8.14
CA ASP A 38 -3.39 -32.13 -9.45
C ASP A 38 -2.54 -30.84 -9.48
N LEU A 39 -3.17 -29.68 -9.22
CA LEU A 39 -2.53 -28.38 -9.35
C LEU A 39 -1.31 -28.22 -8.43
N ALA A 40 -1.39 -28.66 -7.18
CA ALA A 40 -0.33 -28.61 -6.17
C ALA A 40 0.49 -29.90 -6.12
N SER A 41 0.76 -30.49 -7.27
CA SER A 41 1.73 -31.58 -7.42
C SER A 41 3.00 -31.10 -8.12
N ASP A 42 4.11 -31.81 -7.88
CA ASP A 42 5.40 -31.55 -8.52
C ASP A 42 5.31 -31.53 -10.06
N ALA A 43 4.34 -32.24 -10.65
CA ALA A 43 4.11 -32.25 -12.10
C ALA A 43 3.73 -30.86 -12.67
N PHE A 44 3.25 -29.96 -11.82
CA PHE A 44 2.94 -28.56 -12.17
C PHE A 44 4.06 -27.59 -11.78
N LEU A 45 5.19 -28.08 -11.27
CA LEU A 45 6.43 -27.32 -11.07
C LEU A 45 6.20 -26.00 -10.31
N GLY A 46 5.35 -26.02 -9.29
CA GLY A 46 5.04 -24.85 -8.45
C GLY A 46 4.35 -23.68 -9.15
N ARG A 47 3.89 -23.87 -10.40
CA ARG A 47 2.99 -22.97 -11.13
C ARG A 47 3.45 -21.51 -11.25
N GLU A 48 4.75 -21.23 -11.28
CA GLU A 48 5.21 -19.85 -11.46
C GLU A 48 4.74 -19.27 -12.81
N SER A 49 4.22 -18.05 -12.76
CA SER A 49 3.74 -17.34 -13.93
C SER A 49 4.88 -16.96 -14.86
N GLY A 50 4.69 -17.24 -16.15
CA GLY A 50 5.71 -17.07 -17.18
C GLY A 50 6.61 -18.30 -17.37
N GLU A 51 6.52 -19.30 -16.49
CA GLU A 51 7.25 -20.55 -16.57
C GLU A 51 6.38 -21.72 -17.04
N LEU A 52 7.02 -22.86 -17.30
CA LEU A 52 6.32 -24.07 -17.75
C LEU A 52 5.20 -24.50 -16.78
N GLY A 53 5.47 -24.43 -15.47
CA GLY A 53 4.48 -24.78 -14.44
C GLY A 53 3.22 -23.94 -14.52
N GLY A 54 3.36 -22.61 -14.62
CA GLY A 54 2.21 -21.69 -14.77
C GLY A 54 1.42 -21.99 -16.05
N LYS A 55 2.13 -22.23 -17.17
CA LYS A 55 1.49 -22.61 -18.43
C LYS A 55 0.67 -23.91 -18.32
N LEU A 56 1.18 -24.91 -17.60
CA LEU A 56 0.45 -26.17 -17.38
C LEU A 56 -0.82 -25.94 -16.55
N ALA A 57 -0.74 -25.11 -15.51
CA ALA A 57 -1.88 -24.74 -14.69
C ALA A 57 -2.97 -24.01 -15.51
N GLU A 58 -2.57 -23.00 -16.28
CA GLU A 58 -3.46 -22.24 -17.18
C GLU A 58 -4.26 -23.17 -18.11
N GLU A 59 -3.57 -24.09 -18.80
CA GLU A 59 -4.20 -25.04 -19.72
C GLU A 59 -5.09 -26.05 -19.01
N TYR A 60 -4.65 -26.57 -17.86
CA TYR A 60 -5.44 -27.50 -17.05
C TYR A 60 -6.76 -26.88 -16.61
N ILE A 61 -6.71 -25.66 -16.08
CA ILE A 61 -7.86 -24.91 -15.59
C ILE A 61 -8.81 -24.61 -16.74
N ALA A 62 -8.32 -24.04 -17.85
CA ALA A 62 -9.14 -23.72 -19.02
C ALA A 62 -9.85 -24.96 -19.59
N ARG A 63 -9.14 -26.09 -19.64
CA ARG A 63 -9.72 -27.38 -20.05
C ARG A 63 -10.84 -27.83 -19.12
N LYS A 64 -10.65 -27.77 -17.80
CA LYS A 64 -11.70 -28.12 -16.82
C LYS A 64 -12.94 -27.25 -16.97
N LEU A 65 -12.76 -25.93 -17.08
CA LEU A 65 -13.87 -24.98 -17.28
C LEU A 65 -14.64 -25.28 -18.56
N LYS A 66 -13.94 -25.63 -19.65
CA LYS A 66 -14.54 -26.06 -20.92
C LYS A 66 -15.30 -27.38 -20.79
N GLU A 67 -14.71 -28.38 -20.14
CA GLU A 67 -15.35 -29.69 -19.85
C GLU A 67 -16.66 -29.52 -19.06
N TRP A 68 -16.71 -28.54 -18.16
CA TRP A 68 -17.90 -28.23 -17.37
C TRP A 68 -18.92 -27.32 -18.09
N GLY A 69 -18.61 -26.87 -19.32
CA GLY A 69 -19.51 -26.08 -20.15
C GLY A 69 -19.60 -24.60 -19.78
N LEU A 70 -18.60 -24.05 -19.09
CA LEU A 70 -18.54 -22.61 -18.82
C LEU A 70 -18.27 -21.83 -20.11
N GLU A 71 -18.80 -20.61 -20.20
CA GLU A 71 -18.52 -19.74 -21.33
C GLU A 71 -17.14 -19.08 -21.14
N PRO A 72 -16.31 -18.97 -22.20
CA PRO A 72 -15.07 -18.21 -22.13
C PRO A 72 -15.31 -16.71 -21.90
N ALA A 73 -14.38 -16.05 -21.20
CA ALA A 73 -14.44 -14.61 -20.91
C ALA A 73 -13.09 -13.87 -21.13
N GLY A 74 -12.13 -14.55 -21.75
CA GLY A 74 -10.84 -14.02 -22.17
C GLY A 74 -10.88 -13.30 -23.52
N ASP A 75 -9.70 -13.04 -24.07
CA ASP A 75 -9.52 -12.38 -25.36
C ASP A 75 -10.12 -13.21 -26.49
N GLU A 76 -10.74 -12.54 -27.45
CA GLU A 76 -11.24 -13.14 -28.70
C GLU A 76 -12.15 -14.36 -28.50
N GLY A 77 -12.89 -14.40 -27.38
CA GLY A 77 -13.79 -15.52 -27.06
C GLY A 77 -13.05 -16.78 -26.56
N SER A 78 -11.80 -16.65 -26.13
CA SER A 78 -11.03 -17.71 -25.48
C SER A 78 -11.16 -17.68 -23.95
N TYR A 79 -10.61 -18.66 -23.24
CA TYR A 79 -10.51 -18.60 -21.77
C TYR A 79 -9.33 -17.75 -21.30
N PHE A 80 -8.47 -17.25 -22.19
CA PHE A 80 -7.22 -16.63 -21.82
C PHE A 80 -7.25 -15.12 -22.05
N GLN A 81 -6.84 -14.35 -21.05
CA GLN A 81 -6.42 -12.97 -21.27
C GLN A 81 -4.89 -12.92 -21.30
N ASN A 82 -4.33 -12.58 -22.45
CA ASN A 82 -2.89 -12.67 -22.71
C ASN A 82 -2.19 -11.35 -22.36
N PHE A 83 -1.05 -11.47 -21.69
CA PHE A 83 -0.18 -10.34 -21.40
C PHE A 83 1.28 -10.77 -21.25
N THR A 84 2.17 -9.83 -20.96
CA THR A 84 3.58 -10.12 -20.72
C THR A 84 4.02 -9.55 -19.39
N ILE A 85 4.93 -10.25 -18.73
CA ILE A 85 5.54 -9.86 -17.45
C ILE A 85 7.06 -9.77 -17.55
N GLU A 86 7.64 -9.03 -16.62
CA GLU A 86 9.08 -9.04 -16.40
C GLU A 86 9.44 -10.26 -15.54
N HIS A 87 10.23 -11.19 -16.08
CA HIS A 87 10.60 -12.45 -15.44
C HIS A 87 12.11 -12.52 -15.17
N ASN A 88 12.49 -13.08 -14.03
CA ASN A 88 13.88 -13.37 -13.69
C ASN A 88 14.00 -14.87 -13.47
N ASP A 89 14.58 -15.56 -14.44
CA ASP A 89 14.84 -16.98 -14.34
C ASP A 89 16.21 -17.18 -13.68
N VAL A 90 16.23 -18.01 -12.63
CA VAL A 90 17.45 -18.43 -11.94
C VAL A 90 17.49 -19.94 -11.98
N ALA A 91 18.34 -20.48 -12.85
CA ALA A 91 18.43 -21.91 -13.06
C ALA A 91 18.93 -22.63 -11.80
N GLU A 92 18.60 -23.92 -11.72
CA GLU A 92 19.09 -24.81 -10.67
C GLU A 92 20.63 -24.89 -10.61
N GLY A 93 21.15 -25.22 -9.42
CA GLY A 93 22.57 -25.46 -9.21
C GLY A 93 23.37 -24.19 -8.91
N VAL A 94 22.73 -23.20 -8.29
CA VAL A 94 23.42 -21.99 -7.81
C VAL A 94 24.36 -22.31 -6.64
N ALA A 95 25.52 -21.66 -6.63
CA ALA A 95 26.53 -21.85 -5.58
C ALA A 95 27.25 -20.54 -5.22
N LEU A 96 27.49 -20.36 -3.92
CA LEU A 96 28.31 -19.29 -3.37
C LEU A 96 29.21 -19.87 -2.27
N GLU A 97 30.51 -19.87 -2.54
CA GLU A 97 31.53 -20.26 -1.58
C GLU A 97 32.39 -19.03 -1.24
N VAL A 98 32.76 -18.87 0.03
CA VAL A 98 33.72 -17.85 0.46
C VAL A 98 34.96 -18.53 1.04
N VAL A 99 36.13 -18.05 0.62
CA VAL A 99 37.44 -18.59 0.97
C VAL A 99 38.28 -17.49 1.63
N THR A 100 38.50 -17.62 2.93
CA THR A 100 39.43 -16.78 3.71
C THR A 100 40.83 -17.41 3.72
N PRO A 101 41.87 -16.74 4.25
CA PRO A 101 43.19 -17.35 4.41
C PRO A 101 43.22 -18.60 5.29
N ARG A 102 42.21 -18.83 6.15
CA ARG A 102 42.18 -19.91 7.14
C ARG A 102 41.12 -20.97 6.87
N GLU A 103 40.03 -20.61 6.20
CA GLU A 103 38.88 -21.49 6.04
C GLU A 103 38.14 -21.23 4.73
N ARG A 104 37.45 -22.27 4.25
CA ARG A 104 36.51 -22.21 3.12
C ARG A 104 35.13 -22.61 3.61
N ARG A 105 34.09 -21.96 3.11
CA ARG A 105 32.71 -22.24 3.52
C ARG A 105 31.71 -22.02 2.40
N ASP A 106 30.86 -23.02 2.22
CA ASP A 106 29.65 -22.94 1.41
C ASP A 106 28.48 -22.33 2.20
N PHE A 107 27.62 -21.61 1.49
CA PHE A 107 26.45 -20.95 2.07
C PHE A 107 25.16 -21.38 1.37
N TYR A 108 24.10 -21.55 2.15
CA TYR A 108 22.83 -22.04 1.65
C TYR A 108 22.07 -20.94 0.91
N TYR A 109 21.74 -21.20 -0.36
CA TYR A 109 20.88 -20.31 -1.13
C TYR A 109 19.50 -20.22 -0.46
N GLY A 110 18.87 -19.05 -0.53
CA GLY A 110 17.55 -18.85 0.07
C GLY A 110 17.56 -18.67 1.58
N GLU A 111 18.65 -19.01 2.29
CA GLU A 111 18.84 -18.70 3.71
C GLU A 111 19.94 -17.66 3.91
N ASP A 112 21.15 -17.94 3.44
CA ASP A 112 22.34 -17.13 3.67
C ASP A 112 22.55 -16.09 2.56
N TRP A 113 22.08 -16.35 1.33
CA TRP A 113 22.24 -15.45 0.18
C TRP A 113 21.18 -15.68 -0.90
N ARG A 114 20.99 -14.69 -1.79
CA ARG A 114 20.02 -14.73 -2.90
C ARG A 114 20.49 -13.95 -4.12
N VAL A 115 20.10 -14.42 -5.31
CA VAL A 115 20.23 -13.69 -6.57
C VAL A 115 19.21 -12.54 -6.60
N GLN A 116 19.61 -11.37 -7.09
CA GLN A 116 18.72 -10.20 -7.18
C GLN A 116 17.91 -10.19 -8.48
N ARG A 117 16.73 -9.56 -8.42
CA ARG A 117 15.96 -9.13 -9.60
C ARG A 117 16.92 -8.29 -10.47
N TYR A 118 17.09 -8.64 -11.74
CA TYR A 118 18.05 -8.03 -12.68
C TYR A 118 19.53 -8.45 -12.52
N SER A 119 19.83 -9.55 -11.83
CA SER A 119 21.14 -10.20 -11.94
C SER A 119 21.32 -10.85 -13.31
N GLY A 120 22.54 -10.81 -13.84
CA GLY A 120 23.00 -11.74 -14.87
C GLY A 120 23.64 -12.98 -14.29
N SER A 121 24.35 -13.70 -15.15
CA SER A 121 25.04 -14.95 -14.88
C SER A 121 26.51 -14.75 -14.58
N GLY A 122 27.11 -15.73 -13.90
CA GLY A 122 28.54 -15.78 -13.62
C GLY A 122 28.96 -17.15 -13.11
N HIS A 123 30.08 -17.66 -13.63
CA HIS A 123 30.75 -18.85 -13.14
C HIS A 123 32.24 -18.56 -13.01
N PHE A 124 32.69 -18.19 -11.81
CA PHE A 124 34.07 -17.74 -11.60
C PHE A 124 34.48 -17.71 -10.12
N THR A 125 35.80 -17.68 -9.90
CA THR A 125 36.40 -17.33 -8.62
C THR A 125 37.07 -15.96 -8.72
N SER A 126 36.79 -15.06 -7.78
CA SER A 126 37.45 -13.75 -7.73
C SER A 126 37.66 -13.27 -6.30
N GLU A 127 38.46 -12.22 -6.11
CA GLU A 127 38.56 -11.52 -4.82
C GLU A 127 37.30 -10.70 -4.54
N ILE A 128 37.04 -10.45 -3.25
CA ILE A 128 36.01 -9.54 -2.76
C ILE A 128 36.67 -8.22 -2.35
N ILE A 129 36.17 -7.11 -2.88
CA ILE A 129 36.61 -5.76 -2.52
C ILE A 129 35.50 -5.04 -1.77
N PHE A 130 35.78 -4.60 -0.54
CA PHE A 130 34.82 -3.82 0.23
C PHE A 130 34.88 -2.35 -0.18
N VAL A 131 33.75 -1.81 -0.63
CA VAL A 131 33.64 -0.43 -1.14
C VAL A 131 32.63 0.41 -0.35
N GLY A 132 32.46 0.14 0.95
CA GLY A 132 31.63 0.99 1.81
C GLY A 132 30.21 1.18 1.28
N TYR A 133 29.85 2.43 0.95
CA TYR A 133 28.54 2.80 0.41
C TYR A 133 28.40 2.59 -1.10
N GLY A 134 29.50 2.26 -1.80
CA GLY A 134 29.54 2.06 -3.25
C GLY A 134 29.45 3.35 -4.06
N VAL A 135 29.80 4.50 -3.47
CA VAL A 135 29.66 5.83 -4.07
C VAL A 135 30.93 6.22 -4.81
N HIS A 136 30.80 6.65 -6.08
CA HIS A 136 31.87 7.28 -6.84
C HIS A 136 31.46 8.70 -7.25
N ALA A 137 32.00 9.69 -6.55
CA ALA A 137 31.80 11.12 -6.83
C ALA A 137 33.09 11.91 -6.50
N PRO A 138 34.23 11.59 -7.15
CA PRO A 138 35.51 12.25 -6.88
C PRO A 138 35.43 13.77 -7.06
N GLU A 139 34.63 14.25 -8.01
CA GLU A 139 34.36 15.68 -8.24
C GLU A 139 33.63 16.35 -7.07
N LYS A 140 32.91 15.58 -6.26
CA LYS A 140 32.25 16.03 -5.02
C LYS A 140 33.06 15.65 -3.77
N GLY A 141 34.30 15.18 -3.95
CA GLY A 141 35.24 14.84 -2.90
C GLY A 141 34.82 13.63 -2.06
N TYR A 142 34.15 12.63 -2.65
CA TYR A 142 33.88 11.34 -2.00
C TYR A 142 33.94 10.19 -3.01
N ASP A 143 34.84 9.23 -2.81
CA ASP A 143 35.03 8.12 -3.74
C ASP A 143 35.40 6.83 -2.98
N ASP A 144 34.44 5.91 -2.88
CA ASP A 144 34.64 4.59 -2.28
C ASP A 144 35.52 3.68 -3.13
N TYR A 145 35.83 4.02 -4.39
CA TYR A 145 36.71 3.24 -5.25
C TYR A 145 38.16 3.74 -5.21
N ALA A 146 38.42 4.87 -4.55
CA ALA A 146 39.76 5.42 -4.42
C ALA A 146 40.68 4.47 -3.64
N GLY A 147 41.80 4.07 -4.26
CA GLY A 147 42.83 3.25 -3.63
C GLY A 147 42.56 1.74 -3.60
N VAL A 148 41.51 1.26 -4.28
CA VAL A 148 41.22 -0.16 -4.43
C VAL A 148 41.08 -0.53 -5.91
N ASP A 149 41.59 -1.71 -6.30
CA ASP A 149 41.42 -2.25 -7.64
C ASP A 149 40.27 -3.25 -7.65
N VAL A 150 39.23 -2.97 -8.44
CA VAL A 150 38.01 -3.77 -8.57
C VAL A 150 37.90 -4.51 -9.91
N GLN A 151 38.85 -4.31 -10.82
CA GLN A 151 38.80 -4.90 -12.17
C GLN A 151 38.79 -6.43 -12.09
N GLY A 152 37.78 -7.07 -12.67
CA GLY A 152 37.63 -8.52 -12.68
C GLY A 152 37.23 -9.14 -11.32
N LYS A 153 36.91 -8.31 -10.31
CA LYS A 153 36.60 -8.75 -8.94
C LYS A 153 35.13 -8.49 -8.59
N ILE A 154 34.69 -8.96 -7.43
CA ILE A 154 33.36 -8.64 -6.89
C ILE A 154 33.48 -7.49 -5.90
N VAL A 155 32.55 -6.55 -5.97
CA VAL A 155 32.45 -5.47 -4.98
C VAL A 155 31.38 -5.78 -3.93
N LEU A 156 31.70 -5.51 -2.67
CA LEU A 156 30.83 -5.67 -1.51
C LEU A 156 30.42 -4.29 -0.99
N MET A 157 29.11 -3.98 -1.05
CA MET A 157 28.58 -2.65 -0.67
C MET A 157 27.26 -2.73 0.11
N THR A 158 26.96 -1.69 0.89
CA THR A 158 25.66 -1.57 1.59
C THR A 158 24.57 -1.02 0.66
N THR A 159 23.31 -1.44 0.88
CA THR A 159 22.15 -0.89 0.17
C THR A 159 21.84 0.56 0.51
N ASP A 160 22.21 1.01 1.71
CA ASP A 160 21.85 2.34 2.22
C ASP A 160 23.07 3.25 2.41
N SER A 161 22.84 4.55 2.18
CA SER A 161 23.78 5.63 2.46
C SER A 161 23.26 6.52 3.60
N PRO A 162 24.14 7.07 4.46
CA PRO A 162 23.75 7.97 5.55
C PRO A 162 23.35 9.34 5.01
N GLU A 163 22.54 10.06 5.79
CA GLU A 163 21.98 11.36 5.38
C GLU A 163 23.05 12.41 5.05
N TRP A 164 24.18 12.41 5.78
CA TRP A 164 25.28 13.34 5.49
C TRP A 164 25.90 13.09 4.11
N LEU A 165 25.93 11.83 3.66
CA LEU A 165 26.50 11.47 2.36
C LEU A 165 25.51 11.80 1.25
N LYS A 166 24.22 11.48 1.45
CA LYS A 166 23.13 11.87 0.56
C LYS A 166 23.11 13.38 0.30
N LYS A 167 23.27 14.19 1.35
CA LYS A 167 23.38 15.66 1.21
C LYS A 167 24.63 16.11 0.47
N LYS A 168 25.75 15.40 0.62
CA LYS A 168 27.03 15.77 0.01
C LYS A 168 27.07 15.45 -1.48
N VAL A 169 26.65 14.25 -1.87
CA VAL A 169 26.80 13.80 -3.26
C VAL A 169 25.47 13.77 -4.03
N GLY A 170 24.33 13.63 -3.37
CA GLY A 170 23.03 13.57 -4.04
C GLY A 170 22.74 12.19 -4.63
N GLU A 171 22.42 12.15 -5.92
CA GLU A 171 21.98 10.92 -6.61
C GLU A 171 22.98 9.77 -6.52
N GLU A 172 24.29 10.04 -6.52
CA GLU A 172 25.32 9.00 -6.42
C GLU A 172 25.21 8.18 -5.13
N ALA A 173 24.66 8.75 -4.05
CA ALA A 173 24.41 8.05 -2.79
C ALA A 173 22.94 7.60 -2.61
N LEU A 174 22.00 8.24 -3.31
CA LEU A 174 20.56 7.96 -3.21
C LEU A 174 20.14 6.80 -4.13
N ASP A 175 20.63 6.77 -5.37
CA ASP A 175 20.28 5.78 -6.38
C ASP A 175 21.20 4.55 -6.26
N LEU A 176 20.65 3.41 -5.82
CA LEU A 176 21.39 2.15 -5.76
C LEU A 176 21.73 1.62 -7.16
N SER A 177 20.88 1.86 -8.16
CA SER A 177 21.13 1.47 -9.55
C SER A 177 22.36 2.18 -10.10
N LYS A 178 22.53 3.47 -9.80
CA LYS A 178 23.72 4.25 -10.20
C LYS A 178 25.01 3.73 -9.57
N ARG A 179 24.95 3.21 -8.34
CA ARG A 179 26.09 2.55 -7.67
C ARG A 179 26.45 1.20 -8.32
N VAL A 180 25.45 0.44 -8.79
CA VAL A 180 25.69 -0.76 -9.60
C VAL A 180 26.32 -0.40 -10.95
N GLU A 181 25.79 0.59 -11.66
CA GLU A 181 26.35 1.07 -12.93
C GLU A 181 27.80 1.54 -12.76
N THR A 182 28.13 2.14 -11.61
CA THR A 182 29.49 2.52 -11.25
C THR A 182 30.39 1.30 -11.14
N ALA A 183 30.00 0.28 -10.36
CA ALA A 183 30.77 -0.96 -10.23
C ALA A 183 31.01 -1.63 -11.59
N GLN A 184 29.99 -1.64 -12.46
CA GLN A 184 30.08 -2.13 -13.83
C GLN A 184 31.08 -1.32 -14.68
N LYS A 185 31.08 0.02 -14.58
CA LYS A 185 32.01 0.89 -15.32
C LYS A 185 33.45 0.72 -14.83
N MET A 186 33.64 0.45 -13.54
CA MET A 186 34.94 0.15 -12.94
C MET A 186 35.44 -1.27 -13.24
N GLY A 187 34.68 -2.06 -14.01
CA GLY A 187 35.11 -3.37 -14.49
C GLY A 187 34.98 -4.50 -13.47
N SER A 188 34.17 -4.34 -12.42
CA SER A 188 33.85 -5.45 -11.53
C SER A 188 33.04 -6.54 -12.28
N ARG A 189 33.04 -7.77 -11.77
CA ARG A 189 32.23 -8.88 -12.30
C ARG A 189 30.85 -9.01 -11.65
N GLY A 190 30.64 -8.28 -10.56
CA GLY A 190 29.39 -8.31 -9.83
C GLY A 190 29.38 -7.44 -8.60
N VAL A 191 28.20 -7.31 -8.01
CA VAL A 191 27.95 -6.63 -6.74
C VAL A 191 27.32 -7.60 -5.76
N VAL A 192 27.86 -7.64 -4.55
CA VAL A 192 27.27 -8.30 -3.40
C VAL A 192 26.77 -7.21 -2.44
N PHE A 193 25.47 -7.21 -2.19
CA PHE A 193 24.83 -6.31 -1.24
C PHE A 193 24.77 -6.93 0.14
N PHE A 194 24.85 -6.08 1.17
CA PHE A 194 24.55 -6.44 2.57
C PHE A 194 23.78 -5.31 3.26
N ARG A 195 23.06 -5.62 4.35
CA ARG A 195 22.40 -4.59 5.18
C ARG A 195 23.42 -3.96 6.12
N PRO A 196 23.42 -2.63 6.31
CA PRO A 196 24.31 -2.03 7.29
C PRO A 196 23.96 -2.54 8.70
N PRO A 197 24.95 -2.78 9.59
CA PRO A 197 24.70 -3.35 10.93
C PRO A 197 23.69 -2.57 11.79
N SER A 198 23.45 -1.30 11.48
CA SER A 198 22.51 -0.40 12.16
C SER A 198 21.06 -0.49 11.68
N SER A 199 20.74 -1.32 10.67
CA SER A 199 19.44 -1.22 9.99
C SER A 199 18.25 -1.66 10.84
N GLY A 200 18.39 -2.48 11.88
CA GLY A 200 17.29 -2.92 12.75
C GLY A 200 16.13 -3.66 12.06
N VAL A 201 16.16 -3.79 10.73
CA VAL A 201 15.10 -4.41 9.92
C VAL A 201 15.30 -5.92 9.89
N SER A 202 14.40 -6.65 10.55
CA SER A 202 14.23 -8.09 10.42
C SER A 202 13.26 -8.41 9.28
N SER A 203 13.58 -8.05 8.03
CA SER A 203 12.79 -8.57 6.90
C SER A 203 13.25 -10.00 6.61
N ARG A 204 12.30 -10.92 6.43
CA ARG A 204 12.57 -12.34 6.16
C ARG A 204 13.39 -12.55 4.86
N TYR A 205 13.31 -11.60 3.92
CA TYR A 205 14.03 -11.62 2.65
C TYR A 205 14.80 -10.31 2.42
N PHE A 206 16.11 -10.40 2.22
CA PHE A 206 16.93 -9.26 1.82
C PHE A 206 16.92 -9.11 0.29
N ARG A 207 16.36 -7.99 -0.20
CA ARG A 207 16.43 -7.61 -1.61
C ARG A 207 16.89 -6.18 -1.75
N ALA A 208 17.88 -5.97 -2.62
CA ALA A 208 18.31 -4.68 -3.09
C ALA A 208 17.32 -4.17 -4.14
N ARG A 209 16.86 -2.93 -4.00
CA ARG A 209 15.98 -2.30 -5.00
C ARG A 209 16.84 -1.60 -6.04
N VAL A 210 16.97 -2.24 -7.19
CA VAL A 210 17.65 -1.72 -8.37
C VAL A 210 16.71 -1.77 -9.56
N ASP A 211 16.95 -0.96 -10.56
CA ASP A 211 16.13 -0.85 -11.77
C ASP A 211 16.68 -1.73 -12.88
N LYS A 212 15.82 -2.19 -13.80
CA LYS A 212 16.21 -3.06 -14.93
C LYS A 212 17.33 -2.51 -15.82
N LYS A 213 17.58 -1.20 -15.80
CA LYS A 213 18.70 -0.56 -16.54
C LYS A 213 20.08 -1.11 -16.13
N VAL A 214 20.20 -1.69 -14.93
CA VAL A 214 21.45 -2.28 -14.44
C VAL A 214 21.69 -3.70 -14.94
N TYR A 215 20.70 -4.34 -15.57
CA TYR A 215 20.85 -5.70 -16.04
C TYR A 215 21.96 -5.81 -17.08
N LYS A 216 22.90 -6.72 -16.85
CA LYS A 216 23.89 -7.17 -17.83
C LYS A 216 23.99 -8.70 -17.75
N PRO A 217 23.95 -9.43 -18.88
CA PRO A 217 23.94 -10.90 -18.87
C PRO A 217 25.12 -11.55 -18.14
N ASP A 218 26.26 -10.89 -18.07
CA ASP A 218 27.53 -11.37 -17.52
C ASP A 218 27.93 -10.70 -16.19
N PHE A 219 26.98 -10.08 -15.50
CA PHE A 219 27.21 -9.35 -14.25
C PHE A 219 26.30 -9.84 -13.11
N VAL A 220 26.88 -10.40 -12.06
CA VAL A 220 26.11 -10.98 -10.94
C VAL A 220 25.71 -9.93 -9.91
N LEU A 221 24.44 -9.97 -9.48
CA LEU A 221 23.90 -9.16 -8.40
C LEU A 221 23.38 -10.08 -7.31
N LEU A 222 24.06 -10.08 -6.15
CA LEU A 222 23.74 -10.97 -5.03
C LEU A 222 23.40 -10.15 -3.79
N SER A 223 22.56 -10.69 -2.91
CA SER A 223 22.39 -10.20 -1.55
C SER A 223 22.82 -11.28 -0.58
N ILE A 224 23.54 -10.88 0.47
CA ILE A 224 24.01 -11.79 1.53
C ILE A 224 23.46 -11.39 2.89
N GLU A 225 23.25 -12.38 3.76
CA GLU A 225 22.93 -12.15 5.16
C GLU A 225 24.21 -11.87 5.99
N ASN A 226 24.03 -11.31 7.18
CA ASN A 226 25.14 -10.89 8.06
C ASN A 226 26.12 -12.02 8.40
N LYS A 227 25.69 -13.28 8.36
CA LYS A 227 26.56 -14.43 8.60
C LYS A 227 27.69 -14.54 7.57
N ILE A 228 27.40 -14.28 6.29
CA ILE A 228 28.43 -14.25 5.23
C ILE A 228 29.32 -13.02 5.42
N LEU A 229 28.73 -11.85 5.68
CA LEU A 229 29.48 -10.62 5.92
C LEU A 229 30.47 -10.78 7.08
N ASN A 230 30.02 -11.34 8.20
CA ASN A 230 30.86 -11.61 9.36
C ASN A 230 31.97 -12.62 9.05
N PHE A 231 31.69 -13.62 8.19
CA PHE A 231 32.69 -14.58 7.74
C PHE A 231 33.78 -13.93 6.88
N ILE A 232 33.40 -13.04 5.95
CA ILE A 232 34.35 -12.25 5.13
C ILE A 232 35.26 -11.39 6.01
N PHE A 233 34.72 -10.77 7.06
CA PHE A 233 35.47 -9.87 7.94
C PHE A 233 36.19 -10.58 9.11
N LYS A 234 36.00 -11.89 9.28
CA LYS A 234 36.44 -12.63 10.48
C LYS A 234 37.95 -12.55 10.74
N ASP A 235 38.75 -12.67 9.69
CA ASP A 235 40.22 -12.68 9.77
C ASP A 235 40.85 -11.33 9.40
N LEU A 236 40.03 -10.30 9.15
CA LEU A 236 40.53 -8.96 8.85
C LEU A 236 40.91 -8.21 10.13
N PRO A 237 41.87 -7.28 10.08
CA PRO A 237 42.26 -6.47 11.24
C PRO A 237 41.18 -5.46 11.68
N VAL A 238 40.08 -5.36 10.94
CA VAL A 238 38.96 -4.47 11.19
C VAL A 238 37.64 -5.22 11.07
N ASP A 239 36.67 -4.88 11.90
CA ASP A 239 35.29 -5.35 11.79
C ASP A 239 34.38 -4.30 11.11
N THR A 240 33.24 -4.73 10.62
CA THR A 240 32.29 -3.86 9.89
C THR A 240 31.76 -2.71 10.73
N ARG A 241 31.50 -2.92 12.03
CA ARG A 241 31.01 -1.85 12.93
C ARG A 241 32.06 -0.77 13.11
N THR A 242 33.32 -1.14 13.30
CA THR A 242 34.44 -0.21 13.39
C THR A 242 34.63 0.58 12.09
N VAL A 243 34.56 -0.09 10.93
CA VAL A 243 34.66 0.56 9.61
C VAL A 243 33.57 1.61 9.42
N PHE A 244 32.29 1.25 9.62
CA PHE A 244 31.19 2.21 9.47
C PHE A 244 31.23 3.34 10.50
N SER A 245 31.68 3.07 11.73
CA SER A 245 31.89 4.10 12.76
C SER A 245 32.92 5.14 12.31
N ARG A 246 34.05 4.69 11.75
CA ARG A 246 35.08 5.59 11.19
C ARG A 246 34.56 6.36 9.99
N MET A 247 33.89 5.70 9.04
CA MET A 247 33.29 6.39 7.88
C MET A 247 32.31 7.48 8.30
N SER A 248 31.48 7.22 9.32
CA SER A 248 30.51 8.20 9.82
C SER A 248 31.18 9.38 10.53
N ARG A 249 32.19 9.11 11.37
CA ARG A 249 32.91 10.14 12.13
C ARG A 249 33.80 11.01 11.24
N GLU A 250 34.55 10.37 10.35
CA GLU A 250 35.58 11.03 9.53
C GLU A 250 35.03 11.52 8.19
N LYS A 251 33.84 11.06 7.80
CA LYS A 251 33.17 11.39 6.52
C LYS A 251 34.04 11.09 5.30
N LYS A 252 34.85 10.03 5.41
CA LYS A 252 35.79 9.55 4.39
C LYS A 252 35.53 8.08 4.07
N PRO A 253 35.84 7.62 2.85
CA PRO A 253 35.85 6.21 2.50
C PRO A 253 36.79 5.40 3.42
N GLN A 254 36.45 4.13 3.64
CA GLN A 254 37.27 3.14 4.37
C GLN A 254 37.32 1.82 3.58
N SER A 255 37.30 1.92 2.25
CA SER A 255 37.34 0.79 1.32
C SER A 255 38.64 0.02 1.44
N LEU A 256 38.59 -1.29 1.24
CA LEU A 256 39.75 -2.17 1.37
C LEU A 256 39.64 -3.41 0.50
N ALA A 257 40.79 -3.89 0.02
CA ALA A 257 40.92 -5.24 -0.51
C ALA A 257 40.86 -6.22 0.65
N THR A 258 39.89 -7.14 0.65
CA THR A 258 39.71 -8.06 1.77
C THR A 258 40.73 -9.20 1.75
N GLY A 259 41.31 -9.51 0.59
CA GLY A 259 42.11 -10.73 0.39
C GLY A 259 41.28 -12.03 0.44
N VAL A 260 39.98 -11.92 0.69
CA VAL A 260 39.02 -13.04 0.66
C VAL A 260 38.61 -13.28 -0.78
N LYS A 261 38.53 -14.55 -1.17
CA LYS A 261 38.04 -14.98 -2.47
C LYS A 261 36.64 -15.54 -2.34
N THR A 262 35.89 -15.51 -3.43
CA THR A 262 34.60 -16.18 -3.54
C THR A 262 34.49 -16.91 -4.86
N PHE A 263 33.92 -18.11 -4.83
CA PHE A 263 33.43 -18.80 -6.00
C PHE A 263 31.94 -18.54 -6.14
N VAL A 264 31.52 -18.08 -7.32
CA VAL A 264 30.13 -17.83 -7.68
C VAL A 264 29.78 -18.69 -8.88
N SER A 265 28.69 -19.44 -8.77
CA SER A 265 28.03 -20.10 -9.89
C SER A 265 26.57 -19.70 -9.89
N VAL A 266 26.17 -18.86 -10.84
CA VAL A 266 24.80 -18.39 -11.05
C VAL A 266 24.53 -18.39 -12.54
N ASN A 267 23.46 -19.06 -12.94
CA ASN A 267 22.89 -18.90 -14.27
C ASN A 267 21.53 -18.22 -14.11
N ALA A 268 21.51 -16.92 -14.40
CA ALA A 268 20.33 -16.09 -14.28
C ALA A 268 20.10 -15.27 -15.54
N THR A 269 18.86 -15.23 -15.99
CA THR A 269 18.42 -14.45 -17.15
C THR A 269 17.26 -13.55 -16.80
N PHE A 270 17.23 -12.37 -17.39
CA PHE A 270 16.14 -11.43 -17.24
C PHE A 270 15.42 -11.28 -18.58
N ASN A 271 14.12 -11.60 -18.59
CA ASN A 271 13.27 -11.38 -19.74
C ASN A 271 12.24 -10.29 -19.42
N PRO A 272 12.27 -9.14 -20.12
CA PRO A 272 11.34 -8.04 -19.86
C PRO A 272 9.92 -8.31 -20.37
N LYS A 273 9.69 -9.36 -21.17
CA LYS A 273 8.41 -9.63 -21.85
C LYS A 273 8.11 -11.14 -21.94
N THR A 274 8.14 -11.83 -20.80
CA THR A 274 7.71 -13.24 -20.75
C THR A 274 6.19 -13.33 -20.91
N PRO A 275 5.66 -14.10 -21.87
CA PRO A 275 4.21 -14.29 -22.02
C PRO A 275 3.60 -15.00 -20.80
N THR A 276 2.40 -14.57 -20.41
CA THR A 276 1.60 -15.17 -19.32
C THR A 276 0.11 -14.90 -19.55
N ARG A 277 -0.79 -15.60 -18.86
CA ARG A 277 -2.23 -15.53 -19.13
C ARG A 277 -3.08 -15.59 -17.87
N ASN A 278 -4.07 -14.72 -17.74
CA ASN A 278 -5.18 -14.98 -16.81
C ASN A 278 -6.13 -16.00 -17.43
N VAL A 279 -6.81 -16.81 -16.60
CA VAL A 279 -7.87 -17.72 -17.06
C VAL A 279 -9.23 -17.21 -16.61
N LEU A 280 -10.08 -16.86 -17.57
CA LEU A 280 -11.37 -16.20 -17.35
C LEU A 280 -12.52 -17.01 -17.97
N SER A 281 -13.57 -17.22 -17.18
CA SER A 281 -14.84 -17.80 -17.66
C SER A 281 -16.04 -17.10 -17.04
N LYS A 282 -17.25 -17.37 -17.55
CA LYS A 282 -18.47 -16.74 -17.06
C LYS A 282 -19.72 -17.61 -17.16
N ILE A 283 -20.73 -17.19 -16.41
CA ILE A 283 -22.14 -17.55 -16.61
C ILE A 283 -22.87 -16.25 -16.97
N SER A 284 -23.40 -16.19 -18.19
CA SER A 284 -24.05 -14.98 -18.70
C SER A 284 -25.37 -14.68 -17.97
N GLY A 285 -25.58 -13.41 -17.64
CA GLY A 285 -26.82 -12.92 -17.05
C GLY A 285 -28.00 -13.01 -18.01
N THR A 286 -29.20 -13.18 -17.47
CA THR A 286 -30.43 -13.37 -18.26
C THR A 286 -31.34 -12.14 -18.28
N ASP A 287 -31.15 -11.21 -17.35
CA ASP A 287 -31.98 -10.01 -17.25
C ASP A 287 -31.55 -8.96 -18.28
N LYS A 288 -32.51 -8.36 -18.98
CA LYS A 288 -32.25 -7.43 -20.08
C LYS A 288 -31.45 -6.18 -19.64
N ASN A 289 -31.63 -5.73 -18.40
CA ASN A 289 -31.02 -4.51 -17.89
C ASN A 289 -29.76 -4.78 -17.06
N LEU A 290 -29.66 -5.96 -16.45
CA LEU A 290 -28.59 -6.29 -15.52
C LEU A 290 -27.53 -7.25 -16.09
N ARG A 291 -27.80 -7.96 -17.20
CA ARG A 291 -26.87 -8.96 -17.76
C ARG A 291 -25.50 -8.40 -18.13
N ASP A 292 -25.43 -7.11 -18.46
CA ASP A 292 -24.18 -6.43 -18.82
C ASP A 292 -23.38 -5.98 -17.58
N GLU A 293 -24.00 -5.96 -16.39
CA GLU A 293 -23.30 -5.82 -15.11
C GLU A 293 -22.78 -7.18 -14.66
N TYR A 294 -21.66 -7.19 -13.95
CA TYR A 294 -21.05 -8.45 -13.53
C TYR A 294 -20.40 -8.44 -12.15
N ILE A 295 -20.36 -9.63 -11.55
CA ILE A 295 -19.68 -9.92 -10.28
C ILE A 295 -18.46 -10.79 -10.57
N ILE A 296 -17.30 -10.39 -10.06
CA ILE A 296 -16.04 -11.12 -10.23
C ILE A 296 -15.80 -11.99 -8.99
N ILE A 297 -15.53 -13.26 -9.20
CA ILE A 297 -14.98 -14.18 -8.20
C ILE A 297 -13.55 -14.48 -8.60
N GLY A 298 -12.59 -14.14 -7.74
CA GLY A 298 -11.16 -14.19 -8.06
C GLY A 298 -10.34 -15.05 -7.10
N ALA A 299 -9.26 -15.63 -7.60
CA ALA A 299 -8.13 -16.18 -6.84
C ALA A 299 -6.92 -16.25 -7.78
N HIS A 300 -5.68 -16.19 -7.27
CA HIS A 300 -4.51 -16.43 -8.12
C HIS A 300 -4.18 -17.92 -8.19
N MET A 301 -3.72 -18.35 -9.37
CA MET A 301 -3.40 -19.75 -9.66
C MET A 301 -1.91 -20.06 -9.60
N ASP A 302 -1.07 -19.03 -9.68
CA ASP A 302 0.37 -19.17 -9.62
C ASP A 302 0.89 -19.34 -8.19
N HIS A 303 2.12 -19.86 -8.10
CA HIS A 303 2.94 -19.82 -6.89
C HIS A 303 4.42 -19.61 -7.28
N LEU A 304 5.37 -19.97 -6.43
CA LEU A 304 6.79 -19.60 -6.54
C LEU A 304 7.66 -20.50 -7.43
N GLY A 305 7.08 -21.49 -8.11
CA GLY A 305 7.83 -22.32 -9.06
C GLY A 305 8.78 -23.31 -8.41
N VAL A 306 9.96 -23.49 -9.00
CA VAL A 306 11.03 -24.37 -8.51
C VAL A 306 12.19 -23.53 -8.01
N SER A 307 12.64 -23.81 -6.80
CA SER A 307 13.78 -23.13 -6.21
C SER A 307 15.05 -23.43 -7.02
N PRO A 308 16.05 -22.53 -7.05
CA PRO A 308 17.36 -22.85 -7.61
C PRO A 308 18.10 -24.02 -6.93
N MET A 309 17.56 -24.53 -5.81
CA MET A 309 18.04 -25.75 -5.13
C MET A 309 17.28 -27.01 -5.57
N GLY A 310 16.27 -26.90 -6.44
CA GLY A 310 15.45 -28.00 -6.94
C GLY A 310 14.19 -28.28 -6.12
N ASP A 311 13.89 -27.48 -5.08
CA ASP A 311 12.68 -27.66 -4.29
C ASP A 311 11.47 -27.10 -5.03
N VAL A 312 10.40 -27.88 -5.16
CA VAL A 312 9.14 -27.40 -5.75
C VAL A 312 8.31 -26.69 -4.68
N TYR A 313 7.87 -25.46 -4.97
CA TYR A 313 6.90 -24.76 -4.15
C TYR A 313 5.49 -25.08 -4.63
N ASN A 314 4.88 -26.13 -4.09
CA ASN A 314 3.58 -26.61 -4.57
C ASN A 314 2.40 -25.67 -4.26
N GLY A 315 2.48 -24.82 -3.23
CA GLY A 315 1.50 -23.76 -3.00
C GLY A 315 0.06 -24.26 -2.85
N ALA A 316 -0.13 -25.32 -2.04
CA ALA A 316 -1.45 -25.93 -1.88
C ALA A 316 -2.45 -24.98 -1.21
N ASN A 317 -2.05 -24.28 -0.15
CA ASN A 317 -2.86 -23.25 0.46
C ASN A 317 -2.72 -21.94 -0.31
N ASP A 318 -1.49 -21.56 -0.66
CA ASP A 318 -1.14 -20.31 -1.33
C ASP A 318 -0.74 -20.52 -2.81
N ASN A 319 -1.63 -20.30 -3.78
CA ASN A 319 -3.07 -20.12 -3.60
C ASN A 319 -3.88 -21.16 -4.38
N GLY A 320 -3.39 -22.41 -4.34
CA GLY A 320 -4.15 -23.55 -4.84
C GLY A 320 -5.55 -23.64 -4.21
N SER A 321 -5.65 -23.39 -2.90
CA SER A 321 -6.92 -23.49 -2.15
C SER A 321 -7.99 -22.51 -2.63
N GLY A 322 -7.65 -21.23 -2.83
CA GLY A 322 -8.56 -20.22 -3.38
C GLY A 322 -8.94 -20.56 -4.82
N THR A 323 -7.95 -20.95 -5.63
CA THR A 323 -8.15 -21.35 -7.03
C THR A 323 -9.19 -22.47 -7.16
N VAL A 324 -9.06 -23.54 -6.38
CA VAL A 324 -9.99 -24.68 -6.51
C VAL A 324 -11.38 -24.38 -5.95
N VAL A 325 -11.51 -23.46 -5.00
CA VAL A 325 -12.83 -22.96 -4.57
C VAL A 325 -13.50 -22.23 -5.74
N VAL A 326 -12.80 -21.35 -6.44
CA VAL A 326 -13.35 -20.64 -7.62
C VAL A 326 -13.72 -21.63 -8.74
N MET A 327 -12.87 -22.63 -9.01
CA MET A 327 -13.14 -23.66 -10.01
C MET A 327 -14.40 -24.49 -9.67
N GLU A 328 -14.53 -24.93 -8.42
CA GLU A 328 -15.67 -25.75 -8.00
C GLU A 328 -16.96 -24.93 -7.96
N LEU A 329 -16.91 -23.65 -7.58
CA LEU A 329 -18.04 -22.73 -7.72
C LEU A 329 -18.49 -22.62 -9.19
N ALA A 330 -17.54 -22.46 -10.13
CA ALA A 330 -17.85 -22.40 -11.55
C ALA A 330 -18.58 -23.66 -12.03
N ARG A 331 -18.04 -24.84 -11.69
CA ARG A 331 -18.64 -26.14 -12.04
C ARG A 331 -20.04 -26.29 -11.46
N ALA A 332 -20.18 -26.14 -10.13
CA ALA A 332 -21.42 -26.38 -9.42
C ALA A 332 -22.52 -25.39 -9.83
N MET A 333 -22.19 -24.11 -10.02
CA MET A 333 -23.15 -23.09 -10.48
C MET A 333 -23.62 -23.38 -11.91
N LYS A 334 -22.70 -23.69 -12.83
CA LYS A 334 -23.06 -23.98 -14.23
C LYS A 334 -23.92 -25.23 -14.33
N GLN A 335 -23.52 -26.31 -13.67
CA GLN A 335 -24.21 -27.60 -13.76
C GLN A 335 -25.55 -27.59 -13.01
N SER A 336 -25.74 -26.68 -12.05
CA SER A 336 -27.04 -26.45 -11.43
C SER A 336 -28.08 -25.82 -12.38
N GLY A 337 -27.65 -25.37 -13.57
CA GLY A 337 -28.51 -24.67 -14.52
C GLY A 337 -28.83 -23.25 -14.11
N LEU A 338 -27.98 -22.64 -13.26
CA LEU A 338 -28.19 -21.31 -12.71
C LEU A 338 -28.38 -20.26 -13.82
N LYS A 339 -29.40 -19.41 -13.67
CA LYS A 339 -29.73 -18.29 -14.55
C LYS A 339 -29.70 -16.98 -13.77
N PRO A 340 -28.51 -16.41 -13.49
CA PRO A 340 -28.43 -15.18 -12.72
C PRO A 340 -28.98 -13.99 -13.52
N LYS A 341 -29.39 -12.91 -12.84
CA LYS A 341 -29.77 -11.65 -13.53
C LYS A 341 -28.53 -10.95 -14.11
N ARG A 342 -27.49 -10.78 -13.29
CA ARG A 342 -26.16 -10.27 -13.68
C ARG A 342 -25.25 -11.39 -14.15
N THR A 343 -24.25 -11.05 -14.95
CA THR A 343 -23.19 -12.00 -15.33
C THR A 343 -22.31 -12.31 -14.13
N ILE A 344 -21.90 -13.58 -13.97
CA ILE A 344 -20.91 -14.00 -12.97
C ILE A 344 -19.63 -14.35 -13.72
N VAL A 345 -18.51 -13.74 -13.34
CA VAL A 345 -17.19 -13.98 -13.92
C VAL A 345 -16.32 -14.70 -12.90
N PHE A 346 -15.74 -15.82 -13.33
CA PHE A 346 -14.74 -16.58 -12.57
C PHE A 346 -13.37 -16.25 -13.17
N ALA A 347 -12.49 -15.70 -12.35
CA ALA A 347 -11.20 -15.20 -12.77
C ALA A 347 -10.08 -15.83 -11.96
N LEU A 348 -9.15 -16.48 -12.65
CA LEU A 348 -7.96 -17.07 -12.06
C LEU A 348 -6.75 -16.29 -12.55
N TRP A 349 -6.09 -15.61 -11.61
CA TRP A 349 -5.07 -14.60 -11.89
C TRP A 349 -3.69 -15.21 -11.99
N ALA A 350 -2.90 -14.75 -12.96
CA ALA A 350 -1.48 -15.05 -13.06
C ALA A 350 -0.64 -13.90 -12.46
N GLY A 351 0.57 -14.23 -11.98
CA GLY A 351 1.59 -13.27 -11.56
C GLY A 351 1.23 -12.51 -10.30
N GLU A 352 0.43 -13.08 -9.40
CA GLU A 352 0.14 -12.46 -8.10
C GLU A 352 1.43 -12.35 -7.27
N GLU A 353 2.17 -13.44 -7.19
CA GLU A 353 3.43 -13.58 -6.44
C GLU A 353 4.51 -12.60 -6.89
N GLN A 354 4.41 -12.20 -8.16
CA GLN A 354 5.31 -11.28 -8.83
C GLN A 354 4.85 -9.81 -8.72
N GLY A 355 3.70 -9.56 -8.10
CA GLY A 355 3.18 -8.24 -7.75
C GLY A 355 1.80 -7.91 -8.31
N LEU A 356 0.82 -8.82 -8.18
CA LEU A 356 -0.57 -8.64 -8.63
C LEU A 356 -0.70 -8.40 -10.14
N LEU A 357 0.20 -8.97 -10.94
CA LEU A 357 0.39 -8.57 -12.34
C LEU A 357 -0.84 -8.87 -13.19
N GLY A 358 -1.47 -10.03 -13.01
CA GLY A 358 -2.64 -10.47 -13.78
C GLY A 358 -3.91 -9.69 -13.45
N SER A 359 -4.26 -9.57 -12.17
CA SER A 359 -5.44 -8.78 -11.77
C SER A 359 -5.28 -7.29 -12.08
N ARG A 360 -4.05 -6.75 -11.95
CA ARG A 360 -3.74 -5.39 -12.38
C ARG A 360 -3.87 -5.22 -13.89
N TYR A 361 -3.36 -6.17 -14.67
CA TYR A 361 -3.53 -6.14 -16.12
C TYR A 361 -5.00 -6.13 -16.50
N PHE A 362 -5.84 -6.97 -15.91
CA PHE A 362 -7.28 -6.96 -16.15
C PHE A 362 -7.94 -5.64 -15.75
N ALA A 363 -7.59 -5.08 -14.58
CA ALA A 363 -8.15 -3.82 -14.11
C ALA A 363 -7.72 -2.61 -14.96
N ASP A 364 -6.58 -2.68 -15.64
CA ASP A 364 -6.10 -1.64 -16.56
C ASP A 364 -6.55 -1.88 -18.02
N HIS A 365 -6.75 -3.13 -18.41
CA HIS A 365 -7.05 -3.57 -19.77
C HIS A 365 -8.16 -4.66 -19.73
N PRO A 366 -9.39 -4.33 -19.34
CA PRO A 366 -10.47 -5.31 -19.23
C PRO A 366 -10.77 -5.96 -20.58
N THR A 367 -11.14 -7.25 -20.56
CA THR A 367 -11.45 -7.97 -21.80
C THR A 367 -12.68 -7.37 -22.52
N PRO A 368 -12.75 -7.46 -23.87
CA PRO A 368 -13.92 -7.01 -24.61
C PRO A 368 -15.21 -7.67 -24.09
N GLY A 369 -16.18 -6.86 -23.67
CA GLY A 369 -17.45 -7.33 -23.10
C GLY A 369 -17.49 -7.40 -21.57
N LEU A 370 -16.37 -7.15 -20.88
CA LEU A 370 -16.32 -6.96 -19.43
C LEU A 370 -15.75 -5.58 -19.05
N PRO A 371 -16.30 -4.45 -19.57
CA PRO A 371 -15.79 -3.12 -19.25
C PRO A 371 -15.85 -2.88 -17.73
N LEU A 372 -14.79 -2.28 -17.17
CA LEU A 372 -14.61 -2.19 -15.73
C LEU A 372 -15.73 -1.39 -15.05
N GLU A 373 -16.32 -0.43 -15.76
CA GLU A 373 -17.46 0.40 -15.32
C GLU A 373 -18.70 -0.43 -15.02
N LYS A 374 -18.80 -1.65 -15.57
CA LYS A 374 -19.89 -2.59 -15.36
C LYS A 374 -19.62 -3.64 -14.26
N ALA A 375 -18.42 -3.64 -13.67
CA ALA A 375 -18.13 -4.46 -12.51
C ALA A 375 -18.88 -3.93 -11.28
N ALA A 376 -19.82 -4.71 -10.78
CA ALA A 376 -20.63 -4.38 -9.60
C ALA A 376 -19.94 -4.75 -8.28
N ALA A 377 -19.17 -5.84 -8.26
CA ALA A 377 -18.32 -6.21 -7.13
C ALA A 377 -17.21 -7.20 -7.54
N ASN A 378 -16.16 -7.27 -6.73
CA ASN A 378 -15.12 -8.28 -6.75
C ASN A 378 -15.07 -8.99 -5.39
N ILE A 379 -15.04 -10.32 -5.39
CA ILE A 379 -14.80 -11.16 -4.22
C ILE A 379 -13.56 -11.99 -4.55
N ASN A 380 -12.42 -11.65 -3.95
CA ASN A 380 -11.16 -12.34 -4.14
C ASN A 380 -10.85 -13.25 -2.96
N LEU A 381 -10.35 -14.44 -3.25
CA LEU A 381 -9.97 -15.45 -2.27
C LEU A 381 -8.47 -15.71 -2.31
N ASP A 382 -7.93 -15.95 -1.13
CA ASP A 382 -6.52 -16.24 -0.95
C ASP A 382 -6.33 -17.08 0.31
N MET A 383 -5.54 -18.15 0.21
CA MET A 383 -5.17 -19.00 1.34
C MET A 383 -6.36 -19.37 2.23
N VAL A 384 -7.33 -20.11 1.68
CA VAL A 384 -8.61 -20.46 2.33
C VAL A 384 -8.71 -21.92 2.77
N GLY A 385 -7.62 -22.68 2.65
CA GLY A 385 -7.54 -24.10 2.96
C GLY A 385 -6.98 -24.43 4.34
N ILE A 386 -6.34 -23.50 5.05
CA ILE A 386 -5.73 -23.72 6.36
C ILE A 386 -6.15 -22.60 7.32
N GLY A 387 -6.51 -22.92 8.56
CA GLY A 387 -6.72 -21.88 9.56
C GLY A 387 -7.42 -22.33 10.84
N SER A 388 -7.81 -21.35 11.66
CA SER A 388 -8.45 -21.54 12.96
C SER A 388 -9.99 -21.63 12.91
N GLY A 389 -10.58 -21.82 11.73
CA GLY A 389 -12.03 -22.05 11.58
C GLY A 389 -12.86 -20.82 11.25
N LYS A 390 -12.24 -19.65 11.03
CA LYS A 390 -12.89 -18.38 10.64
C LYS A 390 -12.24 -17.80 9.39
N ILE A 391 -12.98 -16.97 8.66
CA ILE A 391 -12.47 -16.22 7.49
C ILE A 391 -12.48 -14.73 7.76
N ASN A 392 -11.33 -14.08 7.62
CA ASN A 392 -11.26 -12.63 7.53
C ASN A 392 -11.83 -12.22 6.17
N PHE A 393 -12.89 -11.43 6.19
CA PHE A 393 -13.54 -10.92 4.97
C PHE A 393 -13.47 -9.40 4.95
N GLY A 394 -12.38 -8.87 4.38
CA GLY A 394 -12.08 -7.45 4.34
C GLY A 394 -12.81 -6.73 3.20
N GLY A 395 -13.25 -5.49 3.42
CA GLY A 395 -13.84 -4.64 2.37
C GLY A 395 -14.98 -3.75 2.86
N ARG A 396 -15.47 -3.99 4.09
CA ARG A 396 -16.61 -3.31 4.71
C ARG A 396 -16.51 -1.79 4.66
N TYR A 397 -15.33 -1.21 4.90
CA TYR A 397 -15.18 0.24 4.94
C TYR A 397 -15.22 0.88 3.56
N TYR A 398 -14.66 0.21 2.56
CA TYR A 398 -14.64 0.73 1.20
C TYR A 398 -15.98 0.53 0.50
N ALA A 399 -16.69 -0.55 0.80
CA ALA A 399 -17.98 -0.91 0.23
C ALA A 399 -19.09 -1.16 1.28
N PRO A 400 -19.43 -0.18 2.14
CA PRO A 400 -20.33 -0.39 3.28
C PRO A 400 -21.76 -0.76 2.84
N GLU A 401 -22.26 -0.18 1.74
CA GLU A 401 -23.58 -0.51 1.19
C GLU A 401 -23.67 -1.93 0.63
N VAL A 402 -22.55 -2.44 0.11
CA VAL A 402 -22.46 -3.82 -0.41
C VAL A 402 -22.34 -4.78 0.76
N TRP A 403 -21.47 -4.49 1.73
CA TRP A 403 -21.35 -5.29 2.94
C TRP A 403 -22.67 -5.41 3.69
N ALA A 404 -23.36 -4.29 3.96
CA ALA A 404 -24.65 -4.30 4.65
C ALA A 404 -25.74 -5.08 3.88
N PHE A 405 -25.62 -5.17 2.56
CA PHE A 405 -26.48 -6.02 1.74
C PHE A 405 -26.09 -7.50 1.88
N LEU A 406 -24.81 -7.83 1.78
CA LEU A 406 -24.30 -9.19 1.94
C LEU A 406 -24.65 -9.76 3.33
N GLU A 407 -24.33 -9.04 4.39
CA GLU A 407 -24.55 -9.43 5.79
C GLU A 407 -26.01 -9.80 6.08
N LYS A 408 -26.98 -9.10 5.47
CA LYS A 408 -28.41 -9.41 5.61
C LYS A 408 -28.81 -10.74 4.95
N ASN A 409 -28.07 -11.17 3.94
CA ASN A 409 -28.34 -12.39 3.18
C ASN A 409 -27.54 -13.61 3.68
N LEU A 410 -26.61 -13.42 4.63
CA LEU A 410 -25.86 -14.53 5.24
C LEU A 410 -26.72 -15.31 6.24
N THR A 411 -26.57 -16.63 6.25
CA THR A 411 -27.12 -17.50 7.31
C THR A 411 -26.41 -17.26 8.65
N PRO A 412 -27.01 -17.64 9.79
CA PRO A 412 -26.34 -17.54 11.09
C PRO A 412 -24.97 -18.23 11.14
N GLU A 413 -24.83 -19.39 10.49
CA GLU A 413 -23.59 -20.16 10.42
C GLU A 413 -22.51 -19.42 9.63
N LEU A 414 -22.87 -18.81 8.49
CA LEU A 414 -21.95 -18.01 7.70
C LEU A 414 -21.57 -16.70 8.39
N LYS A 415 -22.50 -16.09 9.14
CA LYS A 415 -22.20 -14.93 9.99
C LYS A 415 -21.21 -15.26 11.08
N ASP A 416 -21.32 -16.44 11.69
CA ASP A 416 -20.34 -16.92 12.67
C ASP A 416 -18.99 -17.18 11.99
N PHE A 417 -18.96 -17.75 10.79
CA PHE A 417 -17.72 -18.02 10.06
C PHE A 417 -16.96 -16.76 9.64
N VAL A 418 -17.67 -15.68 9.29
CA VAL A 418 -17.10 -14.45 8.74
C VAL A 418 -16.68 -13.47 9.83
N VAL A 419 -15.43 -13.03 9.77
CA VAL A 419 -14.91 -11.90 10.53
C VAL A 419 -14.78 -10.70 9.59
N PRO A 420 -15.75 -9.76 9.60
CA PRO A 420 -15.71 -8.63 8.69
C PRO A 420 -14.58 -7.67 9.06
N GLY A 421 -13.71 -7.39 8.10
CA GLY A 421 -12.61 -6.44 8.25
C GLY A 421 -12.88 -5.12 7.54
N ARG A 422 -12.22 -4.05 8.01
CA ARG A 422 -12.18 -2.75 7.32
C ARG A 422 -11.80 -2.92 5.84
N GLY A 423 -10.78 -3.76 5.58
CA GLY A 423 -10.22 -4.02 4.26
C GLY A 423 -9.33 -2.89 3.76
N GLY A 424 -9.03 -2.90 2.47
CA GLY A 424 -8.17 -1.90 1.81
C GLY A 424 -7.17 -2.53 0.84
N PRO A 425 -6.35 -1.71 0.17
CA PRO A 425 -5.23 -2.20 -0.64
C PRO A 425 -4.29 -3.06 0.21
N GLY A 426 -3.90 -4.21 -0.32
CA GLY A 426 -3.01 -5.19 0.31
C GLY A 426 -2.19 -5.94 -0.73
N GLY A 427 -1.60 -7.07 -0.33
CA GLY A 427 -0.86 -7.95 -1.24
C GLY A 427 -1.74 -9.09 -1.72
N SER A 428 -2.86 -8.77 -2.38
CA SER A 428 -3.69 -9.75 -3.08
C SER A 428 -4.57 -9.04 -4.12
N ASP A 429 -5.18 -9.82 -5.02
CA ASP A 429 -5.79 -9.38 -6.28
C ASP A 429 -7.07 -8.56 -6.15
N HIS A 430 -7.66 -8.40 -4.96
CA HIS A 430 -8.74 -7.44 -4.75
C HIS A 430 -8.25 -5.98 -4.89
N THR A 431 -6.95 -5.76 -4.73
CA THR A 431 -6.33 -4.43 -4.64
C THR A 431 -6.48 -3.60 -5.93
N PRO A 432 -6.15 -4.11 -7.13
CA PRO A 432 -6.31 -3.33 -8.36
C PRO A 432 -7.77 -2.92 -8.62
N PHE A 433 -8.74 -3.78 -8.30
CA PHE A 433 -10.16 -3.46 -8.41
C PHE A 433 -10.57 -2.34 -7.45
N LEU A 434 -10.10 -2.43 -6.19
CA LEU A 434 -10.35 -1.41 -5.19
C LEU A 434 -9.78 -0.05 -5.61
N MET A 435 -8.58 -0.02 -6.20
CA MET A 435 -7.94 1.20 -6.73
C MET A 435 -8.69 1.84 -7.90
N LYS A 436 -9.52 1.06 -8.60
CA LYS A 436 -10.45 1.52 -9.65
C LYS A 436 -11.85 1.84 -9.09
N GLY A 437 -11.99 1.80 -7.76
CA GLY A 437 -13.21 2.10 -7.03
C GLY A 437 -14.27 1.00 -7.09
N ILE A 438 -13.95 -0.20 -7.59
CA ILE A 438 -14.90 -1.31 -7.56
C ILE A 438 -15.05 -1.78 -6.11
N PRO A 439 -16.29 -2.03 -5.63
CA PRO A 439 -16.50 -2.74 -4.37
C PRO A 439 -15.77 -4.07 -4.36
N ALA A 440 -14.68 -4.17 -3.60
CA ALA A 440 -13.81 -5.34 -3.60
C ALA A 440 -13.69 -5.91 -2.18
N PHE A 441 -13.79 -7.23 -2.08
CA PHE A 441 -13.71 -7.98 -0.83
C PHE A 441 -12.59 -9.01 -0.90
N PHE A 442 -11.89 -9.18 0.21
CA PHE A 442 -10.77 -10.10 0.34
C PHE A 442 -11.08 -11.15 1.41
N GLY A 443 -11.14 -12.42 1.00
CA GLY A 443 -11.34 -13.57 1.88
C GLY A 443 -10.05 -14.35 2.09
N ILE A 444 -9.60 -14.43 3.35
CA ILE A 444 -8.47 -15.27 3.78
C ILE A 444 -8.78 -15.87 5.14
N THR A 445 -8.48 -17.15 5.37
CA THR A 445 -8.76 -17.79 6.66
C THR A 445 -7.85 -17.22 7.75
N GLN A 446 -8.33 -17.19 9.00
CA GLN A 446 -7.50 -16.80 10.14
C GLN A 446 -6.40 -17.83 10.36
N ASP A 447 -5.18 -17.36 10.66
CA ASP A 447 -4.00 -18.21 10.88
C ASP A 447 -3.58 -19.06 9.66
N SER A 448 -3.82 -18.54 8.45
CA SER A 448 -3.56 -19.24 7.19
C SER A 448 -2.08 -19.41 6.83
N PHE A 449 -1.15 -18.69 7.47
CA PHE A 449 0.26 -18.59 7.08
C PHE A 449 1.15 -19.81 7.42
N LEU A 450 0.56 -20.96 7.77
CA LEU A 450 1.31 -22.18 8.00
C LEU A 450 2.02 -22.60 6.70
N LYS A 451 3.35 -22.73 6.75
CA LYS A 451 4.20 -23.08 5.59
C LYS A 451 4.11 -22.14 4.38
N TYR A 452 3.57 -20.93 4.57
CA TYR A 452 3.54 -19.87 3.56
C TYR A 452 4.92 -19.65 2.89
N HIS A 453 4.92 -19.67 1.56
CA HIS A 453 6.11 -19.53 0.69
C HIS A 453 7.22 -20.56 1.00
N GLN A 454 6.84 -21.78 1.36
CA GLN A 454 7.78 -22.87 1.64
C GLN A 454 7.40 -24.11 0.83
N PRO A 455 8.37 -24.99 0.51
CA PRO A 455 8.09 -26.23 -0.23
C PRO A 455 7.07 -27.15 0.44
N ARG A 456 6.83 -26.98 1.76
CA ARG A 456 5.88 -27.79 2.52
C ARG A 456 4.45 -27.23 2.56
N ASP A 457 4.13 -26.21 1.77
CA ASP A 457 2.73 -25.83 1.54
C ASP A 457 2.05 -26.87 0.62
N GLU A 458 1.53 -27.91 1.25
CA GLU A 458 1.16 -29.17 0.62
C GLU A 458 -0.29 -29.58 0.92
N VAL A 459 -0.86 -30.41 0.04
CA VAL A 459 -2.30 -30.71 0.01
C VAL A 459 -2.79 -31.43 1.27
N ASP A 460 -1.92 -32.16 1.96
CA ASP A 460 -2.26 -32.86 3.20
C ASP A 460 -2.48 -31.93 4.40
N LEU A 461 -2.09 -30.66 4.29
CA LEU A 461 -2.38 -29.62 5.30
C LEU A 461 -3.77 -29.00 5.13
N ILE A 462 -4.42 -29.22 3.98
CA ILE A 462 -5.67 -28.56 3.61
C ILE A 462 -6.84 -29.18 4.37
N GLN A 463 -7.66 -28.31 4.97
CA GLN A 463 -8.87 -28.64 5.71
C GLN A 463 -10.10 -28.52 4.78
N PRO A 464 -10.70 -29.64 4.33
CA PRO A 464 -11.81 -29.60 3.40
C PRO A 464 -13.03 -28.83 3.93
N GLU A 465 -13.25 -28.81 5.25
CA GLU A 465 -14.32 -28.05 5.87
C GLU A 465 -14.19 -26.52 5.66
N LEU A 466 -12.95 -25.99 5.56
CA LEU A 466 -12.72 -24.58 5.28
C LEU A 466 -13.03 -24.26 3.82
N LEU A 467 -12.64 -25.14 2.90
CA LEU A 467 -13.00 -25.03 1.49
C LEU A 467 -14.52 -25.03 1.32
N GLN A 468 -15.22 -25.94 2.02
CA GLN A 468 -16.68 -26.06 2.00
C GLN A 468 -17.35 -24.76 2.46
N LYS A 469 -17.00 -24.28 3.67
CA LYS A 469 -17.59 -23.05 4.23
C LYS A 469 -17.27 -21.81 3.39
N THR A 470 -16.07 -21.74 2.82
CA THR A 470 -15.67 -20.64 1.93
C THR A 470 -16.48 -20.68 0.63
N GLY A 471 -16.63 -21.86 0.02
CA GLY A 471 -17.49 -22.06 -1.14
C GLY A 471 -18.94 -21.65 -0.87
N GLU A 472 -19.51 -22.07 0.26
CA GLU A 472 -20.87 -21.70 0.67
C GLU A 472 -21.05 -20.19 0.90
N LEU A 473 -20.06 -19.54 1.53
CA LEU A 473 -20.02 -18.09 1.71
C LEU A 473 -20.05 -17.36 0.36
N VAL A 474 -19.14 -17.72 -0.54
CA VAL A 474 -19.00 -17.05 -1.83
C VAL A 474 -20.21 -17.33 -2.71
N TRP A 475 -20.71 -18.57 -2.73
CA TRP A 475 -21.96 -18.91 -3.41
C TRP A 475 -23.13 -18.04 -2.94
N THR A 476 -23.32 -17.94 -1.62
CA THR A 476 -24.42 -17.17 -1.02
C THR A 476 -24.32 -15.68 -1.35
N THR A 477 -23.13 -15.10 -1.19
CA THR A 477 -22.89 -13.68 -1.44
C THR A 477 -23.03 -13.33 -2.92
N VAL A 478 -22.45 -14.13 -3.81
CA VAL A 478 -22.54 -13.92 -5.27
C VAL A 478 -23.96 -14.07 -5.76
N LEU A 479 -24.70 -15.10 -5.33
CA LEU A 479 -26.09 -15.26 -5.74
C LEU A 479 -26.97 -14.09 -5.26
N ALA A 480 -26.75 -13.59 -4.05
CA ALA A 480 -27.46 -12.44 -3.54
C ALA A 480 -27.20 -11.20 -4.41
N LEU A 481 -25.93 -10.92 -4.76
CA LEU A 481 -25.57 -9.79 -5.61
C LEU A 481 -26.06 -9.94 -7.04
N ALA A 482 -25.89 -11.14 -7.62
CA ALA A 482 -26.19 -11.40 -9.02
C ALA A 482 -27.69 -11.35 -9.33
N ASN A 483 -28.56 -11.60 -8.34
CA ASN A 483 -30.02 -11.59 -8.50
C ASN A 483 -30.73 -10.36 -7.93
N SER A 484 -30.01 -9.47 -7.24
CA SER A 484 -30.56 -8.23 -6.70
C SER A 484 -30.90 -7.23 -7.80
N GLU A 485 -31.90 -6.38 -7.59
CA GLU A 485 -32.15 -5.21 -8.46
C GLU A 485 -31.46 -3.94 -7.96
N LYS A 486 -30.80 -4.02 -6.79
CA LYS A 486 -30.05 -2.88 -6.23
C LYS A 486 -28.91 -2.50 -7.17
N ASN A 487 -28.75 -1.19 -7.40
CA ASN A 487 -27.59 -0.65 -8.11
C ASN A 487 -26.38 -0.56 -7.16
N PHE A 488 -25.35 -1.34 -7.47
CA PHE A 488 -24.06 -1.34 -6.75
C PHE A 488 -22.98 -0.51 -7.45
N ILE A 489 -23.20 -0.11 -8.70
CA ILE A 489 -22.28 0.71 -9.49
C ILE A 489 -22.61 2.17 -9.22
N LYS A 490 -21.88 2.77 -8.29
CA LYS A 490 -22.07 4.17 -7.90
C LYS A 490 -21.20 5.10 -8.76
N PRO A 491 -21.68 6.34 -9.04
CA PRO A 491 -20.82 7.37 -9.57
C PRO A 491 -19.69 7.69 -8.57
N ARG A 492 -18.60 8.27 -9.06
CA ARG A 492 -17.45 8.72 -8.26
C ARG A 492 -16.78 7.62 -7.41
N ARG A 493 -16.91 6.35 -7.81
CA ARG A 493 -16.41 5.22 -7.00
C ARG A 493 -14.88 5.25 -6.82
N GLN A 494 -14.14 5.75 -7.81
CA GLN A 494 -12.68 5.86 -7.75
C GLN A 494 -12.25 7.03 -6.86
N GLU A 495 -12.91 8.16 -6.97
CA GLU A 495 -12.70 9.35 -6.13
C GLU A 495 -12.98 9.02 -4.66
N ASN A 496 -14.06 8.28 -4.41
CA ASN A 496 -14.40 7.74 -3.10
C ASN A 496 -13.31 6.82 -2.54
N PHE A 497 -12.73 5.97 -3.38
CA PHE A 497 -11.60 5.15 -2.97
C PHE A 497 -10.42 6.02 -2.51
N TYR A 498 -10.00 6.98 -3.33
CA TYR A 498 -8.86 7.85 -2.98
C TYR A 498 -9.14 8.68 -1.73
N MET A 499 -10.35 9.22 -1.57
CA MET A 499 -10.74 9.93 -0.35
C MET A 499 -10.60 9.07 0.91
N LYS A 500 -11.05 7.81 0.86
CA LYS A 500 -10.96 6.84 1.97
C LYS A 500 -9.55 6.29 2.18
N TYR A 501 -8.74 6.31 1.13
CA TYR A 501 -7.41 5.72 1.11
C TYR A 501 -6.33 6.70 1.59
N GLN A 502 -6.47 8.00 1.33
CA GLN A 502 -5.59 9.01 1.91
C GLN A 502 -5.87 9.18 3.40
N ASP A 503 -4.86 9.61 4.17
CA ASP A 503 -5.10 10.06 5.55
C ASP A 503 -5.69 11.48 5.48
N LEU A 504 -6.97 11.65 5.78
CA LEU A 504 -7.65 12.93 5.63
C LEU A 504 -7.54 13.78 6.89
N ILE A 505 -7.10 15.03 6.72
CA ILE A 505 -7.08 16.03 7.80
C ILE A 505 -8.23 17.01 7.58
N ASN A 506 -9.08 17.16 8.60
CA ASN A 506 -10.13 18.17 8.62
C ASN A 506 -9.61 19.43 9.34
N TYR A 507 -9.34 20.48 8.55
CA TYR A 507 -8.87 21.80 8.99
C TYR A 507 -10.00 22.75 9.44
N HIS A 508 -11.16 22.20 9.75
CA HIS A 508 -12.23 22.96 10.38
C HIS A 508 -11.96 23.06 11.90
N PHE A 509 -11.48 24.22 12.35
CA PHE A 509 -11.03 24.47 13.71
C PHE A 509 -12.20 24.69 14.69
N SER A 510 -12.78 23.60 15.21
CA SER A 510 -13.88 23.67 16.18
C SER A 510 -13.40 23.52 17.63
N ALA A 511 -14.16 24.03 18.61
CA ALA A 511 -13.91 23.74 20.02
C ALA A 511 -13.91 22.22 20.25
N ILE A 512 -13.00 21.73 21.12
CA ILE A 512 -12.85 20.29 21.37
C ILE A 512 -14.15 19.65 21.90
N GLU A 513 -14.94 20.39 22.68
CA GLU A 513 -16.25 19.98 23.16
C GLU A 513 -17.23 19.72 22.01
N ASN A 514 -17.28 20.64 21.04
CA ASN A 514 -18.16 20.53 19.88
C ASN A 514 -17.76 19.33 19.00
N VAL A 515 -16.45 19.05 18.89
CA VAL A 515 -15.97 17.86 18.18
C VAL A 515 -16.44 16.58 18.87
N VAL A 516 -16.35 16.52 20.21
CA VAL A 516 -16.81 15.35 20.98
C VAL A 516 -18.33 15.21 20.87
N GLU A 517 -19.09 16.29 20.97
CA GLU A 517 -20.55 16.27 20.85
C GLU A 517 -21.00 15.83 19.45
N ALA A 518 -20.39 16.35 18.39
CA ALA A 518 -20.80 16.05 17.02
C ALA A 518 -20.30 14.69 16.51
N HIS A 519 -19.14 14.21 17.02
CA HIS A 519 -18.42 13.09 16.40
C HIS A 519 -17.93 12.03 17.41
N GLY A 520 -18.34 12.12 18.68
CA GLY A 520 -17.87 11.23 19.75
C GLY A 520 -18.12 9.74 19.55
N ASP A 521 -19.14 9.37 18.77
CA ASP A 521 -19.53 7.98 18.53
C ASP A 521 -19.25 7.48 17.11
N VAL A 522 -18.64 8.31 16.25
CA VAL A 522 -18.45 7.95 14.85
C VAL A 522 -17.42 6.83 14.67
N GLN A 523 -17.69 5.89 13.78
CA GLN A 523 -16.74 4.84 13.43
C GLN A 523 -16.46 4.90 11.95
N ASP A 524 -15.20 4.68 11.57
CA ASP A 524 -14.77 4.65 10.17
C ASP A 524 -15.18 5.93 9.40
N SER A 525 -14.94 7.09 10.00
CA SER A 525 -15.45 8.40 9.54
C SER A 525 -14.80 9.01 8.30
N HIS A 526 -13.87 8.31 7.64
CA HIS A 526 -12.94 8.84 6.61
C HIS A 526 -12.14 10.10 6.97
N VAL A 527 -12.41 10.76 8.09
CA VAL A 527 -11.61 11.83 8.68
C VAL A 527 -10.66 11.21 9.68
N ASP A 528 -9.39 11.19 9.34
CA ASP A 528 -8.35 10.55 10.15
C ASP A 528 -7.81 11.49 11.24
N LEU A 529 -7.71 12.79 10.94
CA LEU A 529 -7.24 13.83 11.84
C LEU A 529 -8.22 14.99 11.91
N GLN A 530 -8.63 15.37 13.13
CA GLN A 530 -9.51 16.51 13.38
C GLN A 530 -8.75 17.60 14.13
N MET A 531 -8.66 18.80 13.54
CA MET A 531 -8.13 19.98 14.21
C MET A 531 -9.15 20.50 15.23
N ALA A 532 -8.74 20.71 16.49
CA ALA A 532 -9.62 21.17 17.55
C ALA A 532 -8.97 22.26 18.39
N LEU A 533 -9.76 23.23 18.84
CA LEU A 533 -9.31 24.33 19.68
C LEU A 533 -9.69 24.08 21.14
N VAL A 534 -8.72 24.31 22.02
CA VAL A 534 -8.96 24.42 23.46
C VAL A 534 -9.30 25.87 23.76
N SER A 535 -10.48 26.10 24.35
CA SER A 535 -10.83 27.42 24.85
C SER A 535 -10.12 27.65 26.19
N PRO A 536 -9.40 28.76 26.39
CA PRO A 536 -8.86 29.11 27.70
C PRO A 536 -9.94 29.57 28.70
N GLY A 537 -11.20 29.77 28.26
CA GLY A 537 -12.28 30.31 29.10
C GLY A 537 -12.11 31.81 29.44
N GLU A 538 -12.97 32.34 30.33
CA GLU A 538 -12.93 33.73 30.81
C GLU A 538 -11.80 34.01 31.82
N ALA A 539 -10.62 33.41 31.63
CA ALA A 539 -9.48 33.64 32.52
C ALA A 539 -8.78 34.98 32.19
N ALA A 540 -8.35 35.71 33.22
CA ALA A 540 -7.58 36.95 33.05
C ALA A 540 -6.16 36.68 32.52
N THR A 541 -5.51 37.74 32.03
CA THR A 541 -4.23 37.74 31.31
C THR A 541 -3.07 37.05 32.05
N GLY A 542 -2.09 36.55 31.31
CA GLY A 542 -0.83 36.04 31.89
C GLY A 542 -0.96 34.64 32.47
N ASP A 543 -0.50 34.45 33.70
CA ASP A 543 -0.34 33.12 34.33
C ASP A 543 -1.68 32.39 34.48
N GLN A 544 -2.76 33.12 34.75
CA GLN A 544 -4.11 32.55 34.84
C GLN A 544 -4.59 32.01 33.50
N LEU A 545 -4.32 32.71 32.39
CA LEU A 545 -4.63 32.26 31.04
C LEU A 545 -3.85 30.99 30.65
N PHE A 546 -2.58 30.90 31.05
CA PHE A 546 -1.79 29.69 30.86
C PHE A 546 -2.37 28.49 31.63
N LEU A 547 -2.66 28.68 32.92
CA LEU A 547 -3.21 27.62 33.77
C LEU A 547 -4.60 27.16 33.31
N SER A 548 -5.45 28.10 32.86
CA SER A 548 -6.77 27.75 32.32
C SER A 548 -6.66 26.97 31.01
N THR A 549 -5.75 27.37 30.12
CA THR A 549 -5.45 26.63 28.87
C THR A 549 -5.00 25.20 29.18
N LEU A 550 -4.08 25.03 30.12
CA LEU A 550 -3.57 23.71 30.52
C LEU A 550 -4.68 22.84 31.14
N LYS A 551 -5.51 23.42 32.02
CA LYS A 551 -6.64 22.70 32.64
C LYS A 551 -7.65 22.24 31.59
N ASN A 552 -8.02 23.12 30.66
CA ASN A 552 -9.01 22.82 29.63
C ASN A 552 -8.46 21.84 28.58
N LEU A 553 -7.14 21.85 28.32
CA LEU A 553 -6.48 20.85 27.50
C LEU A 553 -6.65 19.43 28.10
N TYR A 554 -6.38 19.26 29.39
CA TYR A 554 -6.57 17.96 30.06
C TYR A 554 -8.04 17.54 30.12
N ALA A 555 -8.95 18.47 30.41
CA ALA A 555 -10.39 18.16 30.39
C ALA A 555 -10.87 17.72 29.00
N GLY A 556 -10.38 18.38 27.93
CA GLY A 556 -10.66 17.99 26.55
C GLY A 556 -10.09 16.61 26.21
N GLN A 557 -8.87 16.31 26.64
CA GLN A 557 -8.25 14.99 26.48
C GLN A 557 -9.08 13.87 27.13
N GLU A 558 -9.54 14.10 28.36
CA GLU A 558 -10.38 13.15 29.07
C GLU A 558 -11.68 12.87 28.31
N LYS A 559 -12.39 13.92 27.88
CA LYS A 559 -13.62 13.78 27.07
C LYS A 559 -13.38 13.01 25.77
N VAL A 560 -12.30 13.31 25.04
CA VAL A 560 -11.95 12.59 23.81
C VAL A 560 -11.60 11.13 24.10
N SER A 561 -10.95 10.83 25.23
CA SER A 561 -10.60 9.45 25.60
C SER A 561 -11.82 8.59 25.98
N GLN A 562 -12.88 9.22 26.48
CA GLN A 562 -14.15 8.57 26.82
C GLN A 562 -15.03 8.34 25.58
N ALA A 563 -14.80 9.10 24.50
CA ALA A 563 -15.52 8.95 23.24
C ALA A 563 -15.18 7.63 22.53
N LYS A 564 -16.19 6.96 21.97
CA LYS A 564 -16.01 5.68 21.27
C LYS A 564 -15.29 5.85 19.95
N GLY A 565 -15.62 6.91 19.21
CA GLY A 565 -15.18 7.21 17.86
C GLY A 565 -13.94 8.07 17.74
N LEU A 566 -13.48 8.65 18.85
CA LEU A 566 -12.36 9.56 18.87
C LEU A 566 -11.20 8.97 19.69
N ARG A 567 -10.01 9.52 19.44
CA ARG A 567 -8.84 9.33 20.30
C ARG A 567 -8.02 10.61 20.30
N TYR A 568 -7.35 10.90 21.41
CA TYR A 568 -6.46 12.04 21.46
C TYR A 568 -5.11 11.70 20.83
N LEU A 569 -4.53 12.62 20.06
CA LEU A 569 -3.20 12.41 19.49
C LEU A 569 -2.12 12.59 20.56
N ASN A 570 -1.75 11.50 21.23
CA ASN A 570 -0.75 11.53 22.31
C ASN A 570 0.70 11.64 21.81
N SER A 571 0.97 11.27 20.55
CA SER A 571 2.30 11.36 19.96
C SER A 571 2.24 11.39 18.43
N ILE A 572 3.06 12.21 17.79
CA ILE A 572 3.18 12.28 16.32
C ILE A 572 3.77 11.01 15.70
N ASN A 573 4.44 10.17 16.51
CA ASN A 573 4.91 8.84 16.07
C ASN A 573 3.73 7.85 15.94
N ALA A 574 2.61 8.09 16.62
CA ALA A 574 1.40 7.29 16.43
C ALA A 574 0.78 7.49 15.03
N LEU A 575 1.15 8.56 14.31
CA LEU A 575 0.72 8.81 12.94
C LEU A 575 1.48 8.01 11.88
N SER A 576 2.64 7.42 12.21
CA SER A 576 3.50 6.80 11.19
C SER A 576 3.18 5.35 10.82
N GLY A 577 2.22 4.70 11.48
CA GLY A 577 1.92 3.29 11.19
C GLY A 577 0.52 2.79 11.53
N ASN A 578 -0.39 3.64 12.01
CA ASN A 578 -1.73 3.20 12.41
C ASN A 578 -2.73 4.38 12.59
N VAL A 579 -2.82 5.27 11.59
CA VAL A 579 -3.93 6.25 11.58
C VAL A 579 -5.27 5.54 11.35
N ARG A 580 -5.22 4.40 10.66
CA ARG A 580 -6.36 3.61 10.18
C ARG A 580 -7.10 2.74 11.22
N GLN A 581 -7.20 3.16 12.48
CA GLN A 581 -7.81 2.36 13.57
C GLN A 581 -9.33 2.53 13.74
N GLY A 582 -10.05 2.95 12.69
CA GLY A 582 -11.51 3.14 12.72
C GLY A 582 -12.00 4.30 13.61
N LYS A 583 -11.08 5.04 14.24
CA LYS A 583 -11.33 6.23 15.07
C LYS A 583 -10.60 7.45 14.52
N THR A 584 -11.17 8.64 14.70
CA THR A 584 -10.52 9.91 14.36
C THR A 584 -9.60 10.37 15.48
N SER A 585 -8.39 10.78 15.12
CA SER A 585 -7.43 11.38 16.05
C SER A 585 -7.67 12.90 16.17
N VAL A 586 -7.93 13.39 17.37
CA VAL A 586 -8.07 14.82 17.66
C VAL A 586 -6.71 15.44 17.93
N ILE A 587 -6.40 16.53 17.23
CA ILE A 587 -5.20 17.35 17.40
C ILE A 587 -5.62 18.66 18.04
N ALA A 588 -5.19 18.89 19.28
CA ALA A 588 -5.54 20.11 19.98
C ALA A 588 -4.56 21.25 19.72
N GLY A 589 -5.10 22.44 19.50
CA GLY A 589 -4.39 23.71 19.46
C GLY A 589 -5.12 24.77 20.27
N VAL A 590 -4.61 26.00 20.20
CA VAL A 590 -5.20 27.17 20.87
C VAL A 590 -5.28 28.34 19.90
N LYS A 591 -6.23 29.25 20.10
CA LYS A 591 -6.34 30.48 19.32
C LYS A 591 -5.38 31.55 19.87
N GLY A 592 -4.70 32.24 18.96
CA GLY A 592 -3.79 33.34 19.27
C GLY A 592 -2.50 32.90 19.98
N LEU A 593 -1.69 33.89 20.37
CA LEU A 593 -0.39 33.69 21.03
C LEU A 593 -0.40 34.03 22.53
N ALA A 594 -1.48 34.63 23.03
CA ALA A 594 -1.59 35.12 24.40
C ALA A 594 -1.30 34.05 25.49
N PRO A 595 -1.72 32.77 25.36
CA PRO A 595 -1.46 31.74 26.38
C PRO A 595 0.01 31.42 26.63
N PHE A 596 0.91 31.77 25.71
CA PHE A 596 2.33 31.44 25.83
C PHE A 596 3.13 32.53 26.54
N LYS A 597 2.68 33.79 26.43
CA LYS A 597 3.45 34.99 26.81
C LYS A 597 4.86 34.94 26.16
N SER A 598 5.72 35.90 26.44
CA SER A 598 7.15 35.81 26.09
C SER A 598 7.91 34.79 26.96
N ASN A 599 7.28 33.66 27.33
CA ASN A 599 7.82 32.64 28.22
C ASN A 599 7.91 31.28 27.50
N SER A 600 9.13 30.91 27.09
CA SER A 600 9.36 29.64 26.40
C SER A 600 9.00 28.40 27.23
N HIS A 601 9.07 28.49 28.57
CA HIS A 601 8.78 27.35 29.43
C HIS A 601 7.30 26.96 29.39
N TRP A 602 6.39 27.93 29.25
CA TRP A 602 4.97 27.67 29.10
C TRP A 602 4.65 26.95 27.79
N ALA A 603 5.27 27.39 26.69
CA ALA A 603 5.15 26.70 25.41
C ALA A 603 5.68 25.26 25.47
N GLU A 604 6.80 25.02 26.17
CA GLU A 604 7.33 23.67 26.39
C GLU A 604 6.38 22.79 27.23
N ILE A 605 5.79 23.33 28.30
CA ILE A 605 4.82 22.60 29.14
C ILE A 605 3.58 22.22 28.33
N LEU A 606 2.97 23.18 27.61
CA LEU A 606 1.78 22.92 26.79
C LEU A 606 2.07 21.93 25.66
N SER A 607 3.23 22.04 25.01
CA SER A 607 3.67 21.10 23.97
C SER A 607 3.80 19.66 24.48
N LYS A 608 4.39 19.49 25.67
CA LYS A 608 4.51 18.20 26.38
C LYS A 608 3.16 17.67 26.87
N ALA A 609 2.27 18.57 27.29
CA ALA A 609 0.91 18.25 27.66
C ALA A 609 0.03 17.87 26.46
N GLY A 610 0.53 17.99 25.22
CA GLY A 610 -0.17 17.53 24.01
C GLY A 610 -0.81 18.63 23.18
N LEU A 611 -0.48 19.91 23.40
CA LEU A 611 -0.87 21.01 22.51
C LEU A 611 0.06 21.03 21.27
N TYR A 612 -0.50 21.05 20.07
CA TYR A 612 0.29 20.92 18.82
C TYR A 612 0.47 22.23 18.07
N TYR A 613 -0.52 23.12 18.09
CA TYR A 613 -0.48 24.34 17.30
C TYR A 613 -1.13 25.54 17.98
N ALA A 614 -0.72 26.73 17.54
CA ALA A 614 -1.38 28.01 17.77
C ALA A 614 -1.97 28.50 16.44
N LEU A 615 -3.26 28.82 16.44
CA LEU A 615 -3.99 29.30 15.27
C LEU A 615 -4.10 30.82 15.31
N LEU A 616 -3.63 31.49 14.25
CA LEU A 616 -3.78 32.92 14.03
C LEU A 616 -4.77 33.14 12.89
N GLU A 617 -5.92 33.74 13.21
CA GLU A 617 -6.98 34.01 12.22
C GLU A 617 -7.11 35.50 11.88
N ASP A 618 -6.67 36.37 12.80
CA ASP A 618 -6.71 37.81 12.64
C ASP A 618 -5.26 38.36 12.74
N PRO A 619 -4.69 38.86 11.64
CA PRO A 619 -3.38 39.49 11.65
C PRO A 619 -3.26 40.66 12.64
N ALA A 620 -4.35 41.38 12.93
CA ALA A 620 -4.35 42.52 13.83
C ALA A 620 -4.00 42.15 15.28
N GLU A 621 -4.15 40.88 15.68
CA GLU A 621 -3.73 40.39 17.00
C GLU A 621 -2.21 40.47 17.20
N ILE A 622 -1.43 40.46 16.11
CA ILE A 622 0.04 40.34 16.18
C ILE A 622 0.79 41.37 15.34
N MET A 623 0.08 42.18 14.55
CA MET A 623 0.66 43.15 13.63
C MET A 623 0.11 44.56 13.82
N ALA A 624 0.96 45.54 13.52
CA ALA A 624 0.62 46.94 13.31
C ALA A 624 1.36 47.42 12.04
N ASP A 625 0.65 48.09 11.13
CA ASP A 625 1.20 48.56 9.84
C ASP A 625 1.92 47.45 9.02
N ASN A 626 1.32 46.26 8.93
CA ASN A 626 1.87 45.06 8.29
C ASN A 626 3.22 44.58 8.88
N GLN A 627 3.58 45.03 10.08
CA GLN A 627 4.77 44.60 10.81
C GLN A 627 4.39 43.93 12.13
N LEU A 628 5.11 42.86 12.47
CA LEU A 628 4.95 42.21 13.77
C LEU A 628 5.30 43.15 14.91
N THR A 629 4.42 43.21 15.91
CA THR A 629 4.70 43.92 17.17
C THR A 629 5.88 43.28 17.90
N ASN A 630 6.56 44.05 18.76
CA ASN A 630 7.67 43.51 19.56
C ASN A 630 7.22 42.37 20.50
N GLU A 631 5.98 42.45 20.99
CA GLU A 631 5.39 41.39 21.79
C GLU A 631 5.20 40.11 20.96
N ALA A 632 4.60 40.22 19.77
CA ALA A 632 4.39 39.08 18.89
C ALA A 632 5.71 38.39 18.50
N LYS A 633 6.76 39.16 18.19
CA LYS A 633 8.10 38.60 17.91
C LYS A 633 8.64 37.75 19.07
N ASN A 634 8.47 38.22 20.31
CA ASN A 634 8.92 37.50 21.50
C ASN A 634 8.07 36.25 21.80
N GLN A 635 6.76 36.32 21.57
CA GLN A 635 5.84 35.18 21.68
C GLN A 635 6.17 34.11 20.61
N ILE A 636 6.37 34.50 19.35
CA ILE A 636 6.77 33.60 18.26
C ILE A 636 8.07 32.88 18.61
N LYS A 637 9.08 33.59 19.12
CA LYS A 637 10.34 32.99 19.58
C LYS A 637 10.11 31.96 20.70
N SER A 638 9.22 32.26 21.64
CA SER A 638 8.88 31.36 22.75
C SER A 638 8.18 30.09 22.27
N ILE A 639 7.20 30.22 21.36
CA ILE A 639 6.45 29.13 20.72
C ILE A 639 7.36 28.24 19.88
N ASN A 640 8.26 28.84 19.09
CA ASN A 640 9.26 28.12 18.31
C ASN A 640 10.18 27.28 19.19
N LYS A 641 10.60 27.81 20.35
CA LYS A 641 11.42 27.07 21.31
C LYS A 641 10.62 25.94 22.00
N GLY A 642 9.35 26.17 22.29
CA GLY A 642 8.44 25.16 22.86
C GLY A 642 8.01 24.04 21.90
N GLY A 643 8.29 24.20 20.60
CA GLY A 643 7.92 23.19 19.59
C GLY A 643 6.42 23.14 19.32
N ILE A 644 5.74 24.30 19.32
CA ILE A 644 4.34 24.45 18.94
C ILE A 644 4.27 25.06 17.54
N LEU A 645 3.46 24.47 16.66
CA LEU A 645 3.31 24.91 15.28
C LEU A 645 2.49 26.21 15.21
N ILE A 646 2.91 27.17 14.41
CA ILE A 646 2.07 28.33 14.08
C ILE A 646 1.32 28.02 12.78
N ILE A 647 -0.01 28.14 12.83
CA ILE A 647 -0.89 28.07 11.66
C ILE A 647 -1.51 29.46 11.50
N ALA A 648 -1.27 30.12 10.37
CA ALA A 648 -1.79 31.45 10.08
C ALA A 648 -2.79 31.37 8.92
N ARG A 649 -3.94 32.01 9.09
CA ARG A 649 -5.07 32.02 8.15
C ARG A 649 -5.53 33.45 7.92
N ASN A 650 -5.91 33.78 6.69
CA ASN A 650 -6.37 35.12 6.26
C ASN A 650 -5.28 36.22 6.30
N PHE A 651 -4.01 35.85 6.17
CA PHE A 651 -2.90 36.80 6.07
C PHE A 651 -2.71 37.22 4.62
N SER A 652 -2.45 38.51 4.38
CA SER A 652 -1.95 39.00 3.10
C SER A 652 -0.53 38.47 2.80
N ALA A 653 -0.05 38.66 1.57
CA ALA A 653 1.29 38.22 1.19
C ALA A 653 2.39 38.90 2.02
N GLU A 654 2.24 40.19 2.30
CA GLU A 654 3.16 41.00 3.08
C GLU A 654 3.21 40.54 4.55
N GLU A 655 2.04 40.32 5.14
CA GLU A 655 1.92 39.83 6.53
C GLU A 655 2.47 38.40 6.66
N ALA A 656 2.14 37.52 5.72
CA ALA A 656 2.67 36.15 5.67
C ALA A 656 4.21 36.15 5.55
N LYS A 657 4.77 37.05 4.73
CA LYS A 657 6.21 37.25 4.60
C LYS A 657 6.85 37.70 5.91
N ALA A 658 6.24 38.67 6.60
CA ALA A 658 6.72 39.13 7.91
C ALA A 658 6.75 38.00 8.96
N LEU A 659 5.70 37.16 8.98
CA LEU A 659 5.63 36.00 9.86
C LEU A 659 6.70 34.95 9.53
N LEU A 660 6.86 34.59 8.26
CA LEU A 660 7.89 33.64 7.79
C LEU A 660 9.31 34.11 8.14
N GLN A 661 9.58 35.41 8.04
CA GLN A 661 10.87 35.99 8.38
C GLN A 661 11.15 35.93 9.89
N ALA A 662 10.16 36.23 10.72
CA ALA A 662 10.31 36.24 12.17
C ALA A 662 10.36 34.84 12.80
N SER A 663 9.72 33.84 12.18
CA SER A 663 9.74 32.47 12.69
C SER A 663 11.08 31.78 12.38
N SER A 664 11.64 31.16 13.42
CA SER A 664 12.82 30.29 13.36
C SER A 664 12.48 28.82 13.07
N LYS A 665 11.19 28.48 13.17
CA LYS A 665 10.64 27.15 12.84
C LYS A 665 9.67 27.26 11.67
N PRO A 666 9.42 26.14 10.95
CA PRO A 666 8.37 26.09 9.92
C PRO A 666 7.01 26.56 10.45
N VAL A 667 6.25 27.22 9.59
CA VAL A 667 4.86 27.64 9.83
C VAL A 667 3.96 27.05 8.76
N VAL A 668 2.65 27.00 9.01
CA VAL A 668 1.63 26.69 8.00
C VAL A 668 0.87 27.96 7.65
N LEU A 669 0.80 28.29 6.36
CA LEU A 669 0.02 29.40 5.83
C LEU A 669 -1.21 28.86 5.12
N LEU A 670 -2.40 29.30 5.53
CA LEU A 670 -3.68 28.93 4.93
C LEU A 670 -4.22 30.13 4.14
N MET A 671 -4.22 30.02 2.81
CA MET A 671 -4.49 31.14 1.90
C MET A 671 -5.57 30.77 0.87
N ASN A 672 -6.34 31.76 0.43
CA ASN A 672 -7.35 31.58 -0.63
C ASN A 672 -6.72 31.52 -2.03
N GLU A 673 -5.60 32.23 -2.21
CA GLU A 673 -4.88 32.34 -3.47
C GLU A 673 -3.38 32.10 -3.24
N ILE A 674 -2.67 31.73 -4.30
CA ILE A 674 -1.21 31.57 -4.25
C ILE A 674 -0.56 32.93 -3.99
N PRO A 675 0.38 33.03 -3.03
CA PRO A 675 1.11 34.28 -2.81
C PRO A 675 2.14 34.53 -3.93
N PRO A 676 2.68 35.76 -4.03
CA PRO A 676 3.73 36.10 -4.98
C PRO A 676 4.99 35.21 -4.84
N GLN A 677 5.80 35.16 -5.91
CA GLN A 677 6.96 34.26 -6.01
C GLN A 677 8.00 34.41 -4.88
N ASP A 678 8.19 35.62 -4.35
CA ASP A 678 9.14 35.86 -3.27
C ASP A 678 8.67 35.20 -1.95
N VAL A 679 7.36 35.19 -1.68
CA VAL A 679 6.76 34.46 -0.55
C VAL A 679 6.86 32.95 -0.76
N LEU A 680 6.60 32.46 -1.97
CA LEU A 680 6.76 31.02 -2.31
C LEU A 680 8.20 30.54 -2.08
N LYS A 681 9.20 31.31 -2.54
CA LYS A 681 10.61 30.99 -2.28
C LYS A 681 10.90 30.95 -0.78
N LEU A 682 10.38 31.91 -0.03
CA LEU A 682 10.56 31.95 1.42
C LEU A 682 9.89 30.77 2.14
N ILE A 683 8.72 30.30 1.68
CA ILE A 683 8.07 29.09 2.20
C ILE A 683 9.02 27.90 2.09
N LYS A 684 9.62 27.70 0.90
CA LYS A 684 10.57 26.62 0.64
C LYS A 684 11.83 26.74 1.51
N GLU A 685 12.44 27.93 1.56
CA GLU A 685 13.64 28.21 2.37
C GLU A 685 13.42 27.95 3.87
N LYS A 686 12.25 28.35 4.39
CA LYS A 686 11.87 28.16 5.79
C LYS A 686 11.30 26.77 6.08
N LYS A 687 11.22 25.91 5.06
CA LYS A 687 10.54 24.61 5.10
C LYS A 687 9.10 24.68 5.62
N ALA A 688 8.45 25.83 5.43
CA ALA A 688 7.05 26.06 5.78
C ALA A 688 6.12 25.30 4.83
N ALA A 689 4.83 25.32 5.09
CA ALA A 689 3.83 24.76 4.18
C ALA A 689 2.74 25.77 3.82
N LEU A 690 2.25 25.65 2.58
CA LEU A 690 1.15 26.41 2.03
C LEU A 690 -0.06 25.49 1.86
N GLY A 691 -1.16 25.85 2.52
CA GLY A 691 -2.46 25.25 2.34
C GLY A 691 -3.37 26.17 1.54
N LEU A 692 -3.82 25.73 0.37
CA LEU A 692 -4.83 26.46 -0.41
C LEU A 692 -6.23 26.07 0.08
N LEU A 693 -7.04 27.06 0.44
CA LEU A 693 -8.37 26.87 1.02
C LEU A 693 -9.39 26.40 -0.04
N LEU A 694 -10.08 25.32 0.28
CA LEU A 694 -11.22 24.76 -0.44
C LEU A 694 -12.52 25.21 0.23
N GLY A 695 -13.07 26.31 -0.28
CA GLY A 695 -14.32 26.93 0.16
C GLY A 695 -15.55 26.45 -0.62
N PRO A 696 -16.77 26.75 -0.13
CA PRO A 696 -18.02 26.29 -0.73
C PRO A 696 -18.23 26.76 -2.17
N GLU A 697 -17.73 27.95 -2.51
CA GLU A 697 -17.81 28.56 -3.84
C GLU A 697 -16.56 28.30 -4.70
N THR A 698 -15.62 27.49 -4.21
CA THR A 698 -14.37 27.20 -4.93
C THR A 698 -14.65 26.42 -6.20
N ASN A 699 -14.20 26.96 -7.34
CA ASN A 699 -14.19 26.23 -8.60
C ASN A 699 -13.04 25.19 -8.61
N PRO A 700 -13.31 23.88 -8.73
CA PRO A 700 -12.26 22.86 -8.66
C PRO A 700 -11.20 22.94 -9.76
N ALA A 701 -11.53 23.50 -10.94
CA ALA A 701 -10.56 23.66 -12.02
C ALA A 701 -9.56 24.78 -11.71
N SER A 702 -10.06 25.95 -11.29
CA SER A 702 -9.21 27.06 -10.85
C SER A 702 -8.34 26.68 -9.64
N TYR A 703 -8.91 25.96 -8.67
CA TYR A 703 -8.15 25.45 -7.53
C TYR A 703 -7.01 24.51 -7.96
N PHE A 704 -7.31 23.59 -8.88
CA PHE A 704 -6.31 22.65 -9.40
C PHE A 704 -5.19 23.37 -10.19
N GLU A 705 -5.53 24.36 -11.02
CA GLU A 705 -4.52 25.17 -11.73
C GLU A 705 -3.60 25.90 -10.75
N GLN A 706 -4.16 26.44 -9.66
CA GLN A 706 -3.37 27.07 -8.63
C GLN A 706 -2.43 26.07 -7.93
N LEU A 707 -2.93 24.87 -7.64
CA LEU A 707 -2.14 23.81 -7.05
C LEU A 707 -0.94 23.41 -7.92
N GLU A 708 -1.12 23.32 -9.24
CA GLU A 708 -0.04 23.02 -10.20
C GLU A 708 1.04 24.10 -10.21
N VAL A 709 0.63 25.37 -10.24
CA VAL A 709 1.57 26.51 -10.20
C VAL A 709 2.39 26.46 -8.92
N ALA A 710 1.74 26.30 -7.77
CA ALA A 710 2.44 26.22 -6.50
C ALA A 710 3.37 24.99 -6.45
N LYS A 711 2.92 23.83 -6.95
CA LYS A 711 3.69 22.58 -6.93
C LYS A 711 4.97 22.71 -7.74
N LYS A 712 4.91 23.38 -8.89
CA LYS A 712 6.08 23.64 -9.74
C LYS A 712 7.12 24.51 -9.04
N GLU A 713 6.70 25.50 -8.27
CA GLU A 713 7.59 26.44 -7.60
C GLU A 713 8.20 25.87 -6.31
N ILE A 714 7.37 25.31 -5.43
CA ILE A 714 7.79 24.90 -4.09
C ILE A 714 7.85 23.40 -3.86
N GLY A 715 7.34 22.57 -4.77
CA GLY A 715 7.26 21.12 -4.58
C GLY A 715 6.04 20.68 -3.77
N SER A 716 5.58 19.44 -3.97
CA SER A 716 4.41 18.92 -3.24
C SER A 716 4.66 18.78 -1.74
N GLU A 717 5.92 18.62 -1.34
CA GLU A 717 6.37 18.53 0.05
C GLU A 717 6.18 19.81 0.89
N HIS A 718 5.79 20.91 0.24
CA HIS A 718 5.43 22.17 0.88
C HIS A 718 3.96 22.55 0.67
N LEU A 719 3.15 21.67 0.06
CA LEU A 719 1.74 21.91 -0.24
C LEU A 719 0.79 21.04 0.56
N MET A 720 -0.37 21.61 0.86
CA MET A 720 -1.44 20.99 1.61
C MET A 720 -2.80 21.28 0.94
N LEU A 721 -3.66 20.26 0.88
CA LEU A 721 -5.06 20.40 0.56
C LEU A 721 -5.80 20.73 1.86
N VAL A 722 -6.37 21.94 1.95
CA VAL A 722 -6.97 22.45 3.18
C VAL A 722 -8.41 22.81 2.93
N ASN A 723 -9.31 22.27 3.75
CA ASN A 723 -10.72 22.57 3.65
C ASN A 723 -11.12 23.77 4.49
N ASP A 724 -11.93 24.64 3.90
CA ASP A 724 -12.69 25.63 4.64
C ASP A 724 -14.07 25.05 5.04
N ILE A 725 -14.65 24.23 4.16
CA ILE A 725 -15.87 23.48 4.44
C ILE A 725 -15.59 22.18 5.20
N CYS A 726 -16.39 21.85 6.21
CA CYS A 726 -16.20 20.65 7.04
C CYS A 726 -16.29 19.35 6.23
N PHE A 727 -15.25 18.51 6.26
CA PHE A 727 -15.20 17.22 5.54
C PHE A 727 -16.04 16.09 6.16
N TRP A 728 -16.57 16.31 7.36
CA TRP A 728 -17.60 15.44 7.93
C TRP A 728 -18.93 15.55 7.18
N GLY A 729 -19.20 16.69 6.54
CA GLY A 729 -20.43 16.93 5.79
C GLY A 729 -20.35 16.51 4.32
N GLU A 730 -21.50 16.17 3.75
CA GLU A 730 -21.64 15.74 2.35
C GLU A 730 -21.12 16.78 1.34
N LYS A 731 -21.37 18.08 1.60
CA LYS A 731 -20.88 19.17 0.73
C LYS A 731 -19.35 19.18 0.65
N GLY A 732 -18.68 19.04 1.80
CA GLY A 732 -17.20 19.01 1.85
C GLY A 732 -16.63 17.77 1.16
N GLN A 733 -17.26 16.61 1.36
CA GLN A 733 -16.86 15.37 0.67
C GLN A 733 -17.05 15.47 -0.85
N THR A 734 -18.17 16.04 -1.30
CA THR A 734 -18.46 16.22 -2.73
C THR A 734 -17.42 17.10 -3.39
N LEU A 735 -17.11 18.25 -2.77
CA LEU A 735 -16.10 19.17 -3.27
C LEU A 735 -14.70 18.54 -3.29
N LEU A 736 -14.35 17.76 -2.26
CA LEU A 736 -13.08 17.02 -2.22
C LEU A 736 -13.00 15.97 -3.34
N GLN A 737 -14.07 15.22 -3.60
CA GLN A 737 -14.13 14.27 -4.71
C GLN A 737 -13.92 14.98 -6.06
N ASP A 738 -14.48 16.18 -6.26
CA ASP A 738 -14.28 16.97 -7.48
C ASP A 738 -12.82 17.34 -7.71
N VAL A 739 -12.10 17.70 -6.64
CA VAL A 739 -10.65 17.94 -6.70
C VAL A 739 -9.90 16.64 -6.98
N ILE A 740 -10.24 15.54 -6.28
CA ILE A 740 -9.64 14.23 -6.52
C ILE A 740 -9.80 13.79 -7.98
N ALA A 741 -10.96 14.03 -8.59
CA ALA A 741 -11.18 13.72 -10.01
C ALA A 741 -10.18 14.44 -10.92
N LYS A 742 -9.82 15.70 -10.61
CA LYS A 742 -8.77 16.44 -11.33
C LYS A 742 -7.39 15.82 -11.10
N LEU A 743 -7.05 15.48 -9.86
CA LEU A 743 -5.77 14.84 -9.51
C LEU A 743 -5.58 13.48 -10.22
N ILE A 744 -6.63 12.65 -10.27
CA ILE A 744 -6.62 11.36 -10.98
C ILE A 744 -6.41 11.60 -12.48
N LYS A 745 -7.16 12.54 -13.08
CA LYS A 745 -7.02 12.89 -14.51
C LYS A 745 -5.61 13.36 -14.85
N ALA A 746 -4.97 14.08 -13.93
CA ALA A 746 -3.59 14.56 -14.06
C ALA A 746 -2.52 13.49 -13.72
N LYS A 747 -2.92 12.28 -13.34
CA LYS A 747 -2.03 11.16 -12.99
C LYS A 747 -1.01 11.52 -11.91
N TYR A 748 -1.49 12.14 -10.82
CA TYR A 748 -0.64 12.44 -9.68
C TYR A 748 0.04 11.19 -9.12
N GLU A 749 1.34 11.31 -8.86
CA GLU A 749 2.11 10.25 -8.22
C GLU A 749 1.63 10.02 -6.78
N SER A 750 1.75 8.77 -6.31
CA SER A 750 1.33 8.41 -4.95
C SER A 750 2.05 9.22 -3.86
N SER A 751 3.29 9.66 -4.10
CA SER A 751 4.01 10.55 -3.18
C SER A 751 3.41 11.95 -3.11
N ASP A 752 2.97 12.50 -4.24
CA ASP A 752 2.37 13.83 -4.30
C ASP A 752 1.01 13.84 -3.60
N LEU A 753 0.18 12.83 -3.87
CA LEU A 753 -1.11 12.68 -3.19
C LEU A 753 -0.91 12.62 -1.67
N ARG A 754 0.02 11.79 -1.18
CA ARG A 754 0.30 11.70 0.25
C ARG A 754 0.76 13.03 0.85
N ASN A 755 1.63 13.77 0.15
CA ASN A 755 2.09 15.10 0.58
C ASN A 755 0.92 16.07 0.75
N LEU A 756 0.07 16.17 -0.28
CA LEU A 756 -1.07 17.06 -0.30
C LEU A 756 -2.07 16.79 0.83
N PHE A 757 -2.39 15.51 1.09
CA PHE A 757 -3.45 15.16 2.04
C PHE A 757 -3.01 15.23 3.51
N SER A 758 -1.78 14.80 3.84
CA SER A 758 -1.36 14.74 5.24
C SER A 758 0.14 14.86 5.49
N GLN A 759 0.99 14.33 4.60
CA GLN A 759 2.41 14.16 4.90
C GLN A 759 3.14 15.50 5.04
N THR A 760 2.74 16.53 4.29
CA THR A 760 3.32 17.87 4.46
C THR A 760 3.02 18.43 5.85
N PHE A 761 1.79 18.33 6.33
CA PHE A 761 1.42 18.75 7.68
C PHE A 761 2.19 17.97 8.76
N ILE A 762 2.22 16.64 8.66
CA ILE A 762 2.92 15.77 9.62
C ILE A 762 4.42 16.10 9.65
N ARG A 763 5.03 16.33 8.49
CA ARG A 763 6.44 16.71 8.36
C ARG A 763 6.71 18.04 9.08
N VAL A 764 5.90 19.06 8.81
CA VAL A 764 6.04 20.38 9.44
C VAL A 764 5.92 20.28 10.96
N VAL A 765 4.92 19.55 11.49
CA VAL A 765 4.77 19.35 12.94
C VAL A 765 5.99 18.66 13.56
N ARG A 766 6.56 17.64 12.88
CA ARG A 766 7.77 16.95 13.35
C ARG A 766 9.00 17.86 13.38
N GLN A 767 9.19 18.70 12.36
CA GLN A 767 10.30 19.66 12.30
C GLN A 767 10.20 20.69 13.43
N VAL A 768 8.98 21.19 13.68
CA VAL A 768 8.71 22.09 14.81
C VAL A 768 9.05 21.43 16.15
N ARG A 769 8.66 20.16 16.34
CA ARG A 769 8.98 19.38 17.56
C ARG A 769 10.42 18.86 17.64
N GLY A 770 11.26 19.08 16.63
CA GLY A 770 12.65 18.61 16.61
C GLY A 770 12.82 17.10 16.44
N GLN A 771 11.87 16.42 15.80
CA GLN A 771 11.81 14.95 15.66
C GLN A 771 12.14 14.47 14.23
N GLU A 772 13.08 15.13 13.55
CA GLU A 772 13.39 14.87 12.13
C GLU A 772 14.03 13.49 11.85
N GLY A 773 14.43 12.73 12.89
CA GLY A 773 15.16 11.46 12.77
C GLY A 773 14.32 10.18 12.87
N SER A 774 13.03 10.23 13.19
CA SER A 774 12.20 9.01 13.19
C SER A 774 11.75 8.69 11.77
N THR A 775 12.50 7.80 11.10
CA THR A 775 12.10 7.21 9.82
C THR A 775 10.68 6.69 9.94
N MET A 776 9.81 7.20 9.08
CA MET A 776 8.44 6.74 8.99
C MET A 776 8.48 5.29 8.46
N THR A 777 8.24 4.31 9.33
CA THR A 777 7.99 2.92 8.90
C THR A 777 6.62 2.88 8.25
N MET A 778 6.54 3.41 7.03
CA MET A 778 5.30 3.43 6.28
C MET A 778 4.97 2.03 5.80
N TYR A 779 3.73 1.61 6.05
CA TYR A 779 3.10 0.59 5.23
C TYR A 779 3.08 1.11 3.79
N ARG A 780 4.01 0.60 2.98
CA ARG A 780 4.00 0.83 1.53
C ARG A 780 3.07 -0.24 0.96
N PRO A 781 2.00 0.12 0.25
CA PRO A 781 1.48 -0.80 -0.75
C PRO A 781 2.59 -0.96 -1.79
N PHE A 782 2.79 -2.22 -2.17
CA PHE A 782 3.78 -2.75 -3.10
C PHE A 782 4.23 -1.79 -4.22
#